data_AF-A0A1S9RXS9-F1
#
_entry.id   AF-A0A1S9RXS9-F1
#
_cell.length_a   1.000
_cell.length_b   1.000
_cell.length_c   1.000
_cell.angle_alpha   90.00
_cell.angle_beta   90.00
_cell.angle_gamma   90.00
#
_symmetry.space_group_name_H-M   'P 1'
#
loop_
_entity.id
_entity.type
_entity.pdbx_description
1 polymer ?
#
loop_
_entity_poly.entity_id
_entity_poly.type
_entity_poly.pdbx_seq_one_letter_code
_entity_poly.pdbx_strand_id
1 'polypeptide(L)'
;MAASFARLAGNAPKRLCLRPSTLINTSVPRSRSIATTVPRRHAEATSYQATRLVPTDPTFTHFANKGAPEDPEAAALESAAEGIDRKIRHYTVNFGPQHPAAHGVLRLILELNGEEIVRADPHVGLLHRGTEKLIEYKTYMQALPYFDRLDYVSMMTNEQCFSLAVEKLLNIEIPERAKWIRTLFGELTRVLNHLMSVLSHAMDVGALTPFLWGFEEREKLMEFYERVSGARLHAAYVRPGGVSQDIPIGLLDDIYQWATQFGDRIDETEELLTDNRIWKARTQGVGVVNAADALNMSFTGVMLRGSGVPWDIRKSQPYDAYDQVEFDVPVGVNGDCYDRYLCRMEEFRQSLRIIQQCLNKMPAGPVRVEDYKIMPPPRAAMKENMEALIHHFLLFTKGYSVPPGETYSAIEAPKGEMGVFLVSDGSERPYRCKIRAPGFAHLGGFDQVSRGHLLADAVAIIGTMDLVFGEVDRRRPSPVKFNQPKLEKASTPATEDTQAVIDMMPLVYQPLPNPSPLLLSEESRFLMHTFATQTAKMLFPAAPEYFLQRMIGSAMETPHLLHALLASSCSHHSRLIQDSGPRSKMMCLKYTNMAIAGLRSALCDPDQATKPETVTTAMALCTNDVCNGNMKIWRTHLGGVLRMLMGLLQYQRASPILMDDPFIQCLFKWFKTVDILAALSGVHGECIDSPGKGALNGLSDYATWHVDEISGYSLDLIPILAEVSKLASQIRLSASEENEEDYTASLETMIRAEDLEFQLFQLFDRPVHDETLSRDRSLVLELHGTHLAFVHSALLHLHRRVQLHSKDNAKVRADVHNILEALSMIEPHSLMNILILWPIFSAGCETDDDEERETILVRMGNMQKLGMGNFTRAREVLRKYWESGSQLPWDIYLAKLGLELVLF
;
A
#
# COMPACT_ATOMS: atom_id res chain seq x y z
N MET A 1 -28.29 70.48 18.39
CA MET A 1 -27.71 70.50 17.03
C MET A 1 -28.34 69.33 16.26
N ALA A 2 -29.52 69.58 15.67
CA ALA A 2 -29.76 69.75 14.22
C ALA A 2 -29.67 68.39 13.46
N ALA A 3 -30.77 67.62 13.32
CA ALA A 3 -31.87 67.71 12.32
C ALA A 3 -31.45 67.15 10.93
N SER A 4 -32.22 66.42 10.11
CA SER A 4 -33.62 65.92 10.11
C SER A 4 -33.93 65.18 8.78
N PHE A 5 -34.72 64.09 8.84
CA PHE A 5 -35.83 63.68 7.94
C PHE A 5 -35.64 63.19 6.47
N ALA A 6 -36.14 61.96 6.19
CA ALA A 6 -37.28 61.60 5.28
C ALA A 6 -37.31 60.06 5.07
N ARG A 7 -38.16 59.24 5.73
CA ARG A 7 -39.54 58.79 5.39
C ARG A 7 -39.91 58.59 3.92
N LEU A 8 -40.26 57.35 3.56
CA LEU A 8 -41.50 56.99 2.85
C LEU A 8 -41.85 55.49 3.04
N ALA A 9 -42.99 55.24 3.68
CA ALA A 9 -43.78 53.99 3.64
C ALA A 9 -44.40 53.85 2.23
N GLY A 10 -44.91 52.73 1.71
CA GLY A 10 -45.38 51.45 2.21
C GLY A 10 -46.48 50.97 1.25
N ASN A 11 -46.66 49.66 1.06
CA ASN A 11 -47.97 48.96 0.94
C ASN A 11 -47.84 47.56 0.28
N ALA A 12 -48.34 46.56 1.00
CA ALA A 12 -48.74 45.24 0.50
C ALA A 12 -50.11 45.34 -0.24
N PRO A 13 -50.52 44.29 -0.98
CA PRO A 13 -51.54 43.35 -0.44
C PRO A 13 -51.31 41.88 -0.89
N LYS A 14 -51.44 40.83 -0.06
CA LYS A 14 -52.63 40.10 0.46
C LYS A 14 -53.59 39.44 -0.57
N ARG A 15 -53.46 38.11 -0.64
CA ARG A 15 -54.48 37.02 -0.49
C ARG A 15 -55.46 36.62 -1.62
N LEU A 16 -55.56 35.28 -1.71
CA LEU A 16 -56.75 34.40 -1.84
C LEU A 16 -57.14 33.84 -3.21
N CYS A 17 -57.09 32.50 -3.24
CA CYS A 17 -57.71 31.58 -4.19
C CYS A 17 -59.25 31.64 -4.14
N LEU A 18 -59.94 31.32 -5.24
CA LEU A 18 -61.18 30.51 -5.33
C LEU A 18 -61.47 30.14 -6.80
N ARG A 19 -62.10 28.97 -6.98
CA ARG A 19 -62.25 28.10 -8.19
C ARG A 19 -63.00 28.72 -9.39
N PRO A 20 -63.00 28.01 -10.54
CA PRO A 20 -64.22 27.25 -10.86
C PRO A 20 -64.01 25.78 -11.28
N SER A 21 -64.97 24.96 -10.86
CA SER A 21 -65.39 23.65 -11.41
C SER A 21 -66.02 23.82 -12.81
N THR A 22 -66.30 22.86 -13.70
CA THR A 22 -66.81 21.47 -13.60
C THR A 22 -66.78 20.87 -15.02
N LEU A 23 -66.38 19.60 -15.13
CA LEU A 23 -67.00 18.47 -15.86
C LEU A 23 -67.76 18.69 -17.19
N ILE A 24 -67.44 17.90 -18.22
CA ILE A 24 -68.27 16.79 -18.78
C ILE A 24 -67.66 16.27 -20.12
N ASN A 25 -67.62 14.95 -20.24
CA ASN A 25 -67.33 14.11 -21.41
C ASN A 25 -67.84 14.63 -22.77
N THR A 26 -67.17 14.28 -23.88
CA THR A 26 -67.69 13.37 -24.93
C THR A 26 -66.78 13.25 -26.17
N SER A 27 -66.56 11.99 -26.59
CA SER A 27 -66.37 11.48 -27.96
C SER A 27 -65.32 12.08 -28.95
N VAL A 28 -64.28 11.27 -29.18
CA VAL A 28 -63.46 10.97 -30.41
C VAL A 28 -64.25 11.19 -31.74
N PRO A 29 -63.68 11.48 -32.95
CA PRO A 29 -62.37 11.02 -33.47
C PRO A 29 -61.63 11.86 -34.57
N ARG A 30 -60.52 11.26 -35.06
CA ARG A 30 -59.96 11.28 -36.45
C ARG A 30 -58.81 12.25 -36.84
N SER A 31 -57.61 11.63 -36.81
CA SER A 31 -56.70 11.37 -37.95
C SER A 31 -55.96 12.51 -38.68
N ARG A 32 -54.63 12.45 -38.64
CA ARG A 32 -53.69 12.11 -39.76
C ARG A 32 -52.26 12.14 -39.19
N SER A 33 -51.54 11.05 -38.95
CA SER A 33 -50.88 10.10 -39.87
C SER A 33 -49.94 10.76 -40.90
N ILE A 34 -48.63 10.58 -40.73
CA ILE A 34 -47.77 9.79 -41.62
C ILE A 34 -46.61 9.22 -40.77
N ALA A 35 -46.48 7.91 -40.87
CA ALA A 35 -45.48 7.06 -40.27
C ALA A 35 -44.54 6.53 -41.35
N THR A 36 -43.41 5.94 -40.97
CA THR A 36 -42.80 4.81 -41.69
C THR A 36 -42.45 3.71 -40.68
N THR A 37 -43.46 2.87 -40.46
CA THR A 37 -43.61 1.47 -39.93
C THR A 37 -42.36 0.61 -39.64
N VAL A 38 -42.38 -0.37 -38.71
CA VAL A 38 -43.37 -1.48 -38.53
C VAL A 38 -43.69 -1.78 -37.04
N PRO A 39 -44.95 -2.08 -36.68
CA PRO A 39 -45.34 -2.62 -35.37
C PRO A 39 -45.32 -4.16 -35.35
N ARG A 40 -44.81 -4.78 -34.29
CA ARG A 40 -45.14 -6.17 -33.92
C ARG A 40 -45.59 -6.14 -32.46
N ARG A 41 -46.90 -6.18 -32.19
CA ARG A 41 -47.77 -7.37 -31.99
C ARG A 41 -47.17 -8.39 -31.02
N HIS A 42 -47.90 -8.59 -29.93
CA HIS A 42 -47.69 -9.48 -28.77
C HIS A 42 -46.79 -8.92 -27.65
N ALA A 43 -47.31 -7.95 -26.89
CA ALA A 43 -47.12 -7.99 -25.44
C ALA A 43 -48.38 -8.65 -24.88
N GLU A 44 -48.36 -9.98 -24.81
CA GLU A 44 -49.37 -10.70 -24.03
C GLU A 44 -49.16 -10.36 -22.55
N ALA A 45 -50.26 -10.20 -21.82
CA ALA A 45 -50.22 -10.05 -20.38
C ALA A 45 -49.58 -11.31 -19.78
N THR A 46 -48.39 -11.20 -19.20
CA THR A 46 -47.78 -12.31 -18.47
C THR A 46 -48.62 -12.59 -17.23
N SER A 47 -49.32 -13.72 -17.26
CA SER A 47 -50.01 -14.28 -16.10
C SER A 47 -49.00 -14.59 -15.00
N TYR A 48 -49.30 -14.21 -13.76
CA TYR A 48 -48.55 -14.56 -12.55
C TYR A 48 -48.23 -16.07 -12.54
N GLN A 49 -46.95 -16.42 -12.72
CA GLN A 49 -46.50 -17.81 -12.56
C GLN A 49 -46.27 -18.06 -11.08
N ALA A 50 -47.19 -18.79 -10.45
CA ALA A 50 -46.95 -19.38 -9.14
C ALA A 50 -45.69 -20.26 -9.21
N THR A 51 -44.83 -20.15 -8.19
CA THR A 51 -43.59 -20.92 -8.06
C THR A 51 -43.86 -22.43 -8.15
N ARG A 52 -43.31 -23.08 -9.18
CA ARG A 52 -43.38 -24.54 -9.34
C ARG A 52 -42.22 -25.18 -8.58
N LEU A 53 -42.52 -25.90 -7.51
CA LEU A 53 -41.52 -26.74 -6.83
C LEU A 53 -41.16 -27.94 -7.71
N VAL A 54 -39.86 -28.14 -7.95
CA VAL A 54 -39.31 -29.30 -8.63
C VAL A 54 -38.70 -30.24 -7.58
N PRO A 55 -39.10 -31.52 -7.52
CA PRO A 55 -38.50 -32.45 -6.56
C PRO A 55 -37.08 -32.83 -7.01
N THR A 56 -36.12 -32.73 -6.09
CA THR A 56 -34.71 -33.07 -6.30
C THR A 56 -34.40 -34.46 -5.75
N ASP A 57 -33.64 -35.26 -6.49
CA ASP A 57 -33.10 -36.54 -6.01
C ASP A 57 -32.04 -36.33 -4.90
N PRO A 58 -31.90 -37.29 -3.97
CA PRO A 58 -31.13 -37.13 -2.72
C PRO A 58 -29.61 -36.90 -2.88
N THR A 59 -29.08 -36.91 -4.11
CA THR A 59 -27.65 -36.69 -4.39
C THR A 59 -27.35 -35.43 -5.19
N PHE A 60 -28.35 -34.63 -5.62
CA PHE A 60 -28.18 -33.30 -6.23
C PHE A 60 -27.18 -33.20 -7.40
N THR A 61 -26.98 -34.23 -8.23
CA THR A 61 -25.88 -34.24 -9.21
C THR A 61 -26.24 -34.08 -10.69
N HIS A 62 -27.49 -34.22 -11.15
CA HIS A 62 -27.81 -34.02 -12.57
C HIS A 62 -29.22 -33.43 -12.83
N PHE A 63 -29.26 -32.43 -13.72
CA PHE A 63 -30.49 -31.91 -14.33
C PHE A 63 -30.82 -32.73 -15.57
N ALA A 64 -31.99 -33.37 -15.60
CA ALA A 64 -32.53 -34.00 -16.80
C ALA A 64 -33.87 -33.34 -17.15
N ASN A 65 -33.86 -32.46 -18.16
CA ASN A 65 -35.11 -31.99 -18.79
C ASN A 65 -35.71 -33.14 -19.62
N LYS A 66 -36.94 -33.53 -19.32
CA LYS A 66 -37.76 -34.39 -20.19
C LYS A 66 -39.01 -33.62 -20.61
N GLY A 67 -39.19 -33.47 -21.92
CA GLY A 67 -40.43 -32.97 -22.53
C GLY A 67 -40.53 -33.27 -24.03
N ALA A 68 -41.20 -34.39 -24.36
CA ALA A 68 -41.96 -34.73 -25.58
C ALA A 68 -41.21 -35.01 -26.92
N PRO A 69 -41.82 -35.81 -27.84
CA PRO A 69 -41.10 -36.63 -28.82
C PRO A 69 -40.92 -35.90 -30.14
N GLU A 70 -39.68 -35.88 -30.65
CA GLU A 70 -39.34 -35.44 -31.99
C GLU A 70 -38.74 -36.61 -32.77
N ASP A 71 -39.11 -36.70 -34.04
CA ASP A 71 -38.86 -37.84 -34.92
C ASP A 71 -37.36 -38.22 -34.98
N PRO A 72 -37.01 -39.51 -34.82
CA PRO A 72 -35.62 -39.95 -34.63
C PRO A 72 -34.72 -39.76 -35.86
N GLU A 73 -35.28 -39.52 -37.05
CA GLU A 73 -34.50 -39.29 -38.28
C GLU A 73 -34.15 -37.81 -38.52
N ALA A 74 -34.88 -36.86 -37.94
CA ALA A 74 -34.57 -35.42 -38.05
C ALA A 74 -33.49 -34.99 -37.03
N ALA A 75 -33.57 -35.52 -35.80
CA ALA A 75 -32.62 -35.22 -34.74
C ALA A 75 -31.19 -35.71 -35.04
N ALA A 76 -31.04 -36.79 -35.82
CA ALA A 76 -29.73 -37.35 -36.19
C ALA A 76 -28.96 -36.49 -37.20
N LEU A 77 -29.65 -35.63 -37.96
CA LEU A 77 -29.05 -34.73 -38.94
C LEU A 77 -28.69 -33.35 -38.36
N GLU A 78 -29.43 -32.87 -37.35
CA GLU A 78 -29.09 -31.63 -36.62
C GLU A 78 -27.99 -31.85 -35.56
N SER A 79 -27.97 -33.01 -34.88
CA SER A 79 -26.94 -33.32 -33.87
C SER A 79 -25.53 -33.51 -34.45
N ALA A 80 -25.40 -33.65 -35.77
CA ALA A 80 -24.11 -33.78 -36.46
C ALA A 80 -23.46 -32.41 -36.80
N ALA A 81 -24.21 -31.30 -36.69
CA ALA A 81 -23.73 -29.96 -37.03
C ALA A 81 -23.37 -29.09 -35.81
N GLU A 82 -23.84 -29.44 -34.61
CA GLU A 82 -23.57 -28.69 -33.35
C GLU A 82 -22.37 -29.27 -32.57
N GLY A 83 -21.30 -29.61 -33.30
CA GLY A 83 -20.09 -30.23 -32.77
C GLY A 83 -18.93 -29.29 -32.45
N ILE A 84 -19.17 -27.99 -32.27
CA ILE A 84 -18.16 -27.05 -31.76
C ILE A 84 -18.83 -26.05 -30.83
N ASP A 85 -18.89 -26.34 -29.52
CA ASP A 85 -19.05 -25.32 -28.48
C ASP A 85 -17.89 -24.32 -28.62
N ARG A 86 -18.07 -23.29 -29.45
CA ARG A 86 -17.13 -22.18 -29.54
C ARG A 86 -17.17 -21.48 -28.20
N LYS A 87 -16.16 -21.71 -27.35
CA LYS A 87 -15.96 -20.98 -26.09
C LYS A 87 -16.12 -19.48 -26.37
N ILE A 88 -17.24 -18.91 -25.92
CA ILE A 88 -17.51 -17.48 -26.03
C ILE A 88 -16.44 -16.79 -25.18
N ARG A 89 -15.61 -15.98 -25.81
CA ARG A 89 -14.59 -15.20 -25.08
C ARG A 89 -15.28 -14.03 -24.42
N HIS A 90 -15.38 -14.06 -23.10
CA HIS A 90 -15.86 -12.92 -22.31
C HIS A 90 -14.82 -11.79 -22.32
N TYR A 91 -15.30 -10.56 -22.37
CA TYR A 91 -14.45 -9.37 -22.31
C TYR A 91 -14.30 -8.94 -20.85
N THR A 92 -13.06 -8.82 -20.37
CA THR A 92 -12.77 -8.38 -19.01
C THR A 92 -12.61 -6.86 -18.97
N VAL A 93 -13.49 -6.18 -18.23
CA VAL A 93 -13.40 -4.74 -17.97
C VAL A 93 -12.98 -4.53 -16.53
N ASN A 94 -11.97 -3.70 -16.34
CA ASN A 94 -11.54 -3.27 -15.02
C ASN A 94 -12.15 -1.90 -14.70
N PHE A 95 -13.17 -1.90 -13.87
CA PHE A 95 -13.72 -0.69 -13.28
C PHE A 95 -12.76 -0.24 -12.18
N GLY A 96 -11.90 0.71 -12.55
CA GLY A 96 -10.72 1.05 -11.76
C GLY A 96 -11.02 1.85 -10.50
N PRO A 97 -10.03 1.96 -9.58
CA PRO A 97 -10.14 2.75 -8.35
C PRO A 97 -10.49 4.23 -8.55
N GLN A 98 -10.15 4.77 -9.72
CA GLN A 98 -10.42 6.14 -10.08
C GLN A 98 -11.64 6.20 -10.99
N HIS A 99 -12.83 6.09 -10.38
CA HIS A 99 -14.11 6.21 -11.07
C HIS A 99 -15.14 6.90 -10.15
N PRO A 100 -15.94 7.86 -10.65
CA PRO A 100 -16.92 8.59 -9.82
C PRO A 100 -17.89 7.67 -9.07
N ALA A 101 -18.51 6.73 -9.77
CA ALA A 101 -19.46 5.77 -9.20
C ALA A 101 -18.83 4.71 -8.26
N ALA A 102 -17.50 4.70 -8.09
CA ALA A 102 -16.85 3.85 -7.10
C ALA A 102 -16.93 4.43 -5.69
N HIS A 103 -17.38 5.69 -5.49
CA HIS A 103 -17.49 6.38 -4.20
C HIS A 103 -16.35 6.11 -3.21
N GLY A 104 -15.13 6.25 -3.71
CA GLY A 104 -13.93 5.92 -2.97
C GLY A 104 -12.99 5.11 -3.84
N VAL A 105 -12.51 3.99 -3.30
CA VAL A 105 -11.41 3.22 -3.90
C VAL A 105 -11.86 1.77 -4.04
N LEU A 106 -12.62 1.48 -5.10
CA LEU A 106 -13.05 0.13 -5.47
C LEU A 106 -12.42 -0.27 -6.79
N ARG A 107 -11.86 -1.48 -6.87
CA ARG A 107 -11.48 -2.10 -8.13
C ARG A 107 -12.43 -3.26 -8.40
N LEU A 108 -13.25 -3.15 -9.44
CA LEU A 108 -14.23 -4.17 -9.78
C LEU A 108 -13.89 -4.76 -11.14
N ILE A 109 -13.51 -6.03 -11.17
CA ILE A 109 -13.22 -6.76 -12.41
C ILE A 109 -14.52 -7.42 -12.88
N LEU A 110 -15.03 -6.98 -14.02
CA LEU A 110 -16.26 -7.48 -14.61
C LEU A 110 -15.93 -8.33 -15.84
N GLU A 111 -16.50 -9.54 -15.89
CA GLU A 111 -16.53 -10.35 -17.10
C GLU A 111 -17.86 -10.12 -17.81
N LEU A 112 -17.79 -9.53 -19.00
CA LEU A 112 -18.94 -9.14 -19.79
C LEU A 112 -19.13 -10.08 -20.98
N ASN A 113 -20.40 -10.39 -21.26
CA ASN A 113 -20.83 -10.96 -22.53
C ASN A 113 -21.61 -9.87 -23.30
N GLY A 114 -20.91 -9.13 -24.16
CA GLY A 114 -21.45 -7.89 -24.71
C GLY A 114 -21.60 -6.83 -23.62
N GLU A 115 -22.83 -6.51 -23.22
CA GLU A 115 -23.14 -5.56 -22.14
C GLU A 115 -23.57 -6.24 -20.83
N GLU A 116 -23.88 -7.53 -20.87
CA GLU A 116 -24.38 -8.31 -19.74
C GLU A 116 -23.23 -8.79 -18.85
N ILE A 117 -23.40 -8.64 -17.53
CA ILE A 117 -22.42 -9.09 -16.54
C ILE A 117 -22.62 -10.58 -16.26
N VAL A 118 -21.58 -11.38 -16.56
CA VAL A 118 -21.54 -12.82 -16.27
C VAL A 118 -20.91 -13.09 -14.91
N ARG A 119 -19.87 -12.32 -14.56
CA ARG A 119 -19.17 -12.44 -13.28
C ARG A 119 -18.63 -11.09 -12.84
N ALA A 120 -18.74 -10.80 -11.55
CA ALA A 120 -18.12 -9.63 -10.93
C ALA A 120 -17.19 -10.04 -9.79
N ASP A 121 -15.97 -9.53 -9.81
CA ASP A 121 -14.97 -9.76 -8.75
C ASP A 121 -14.55 -8.41 -8.12
N PRO A 122 -15.13 -8.04 -6.96
CA PRO A 122 -14.78 -6.82 -6.25
C PRO A 122 -13.48 -7.00 -5.46
N HIS A 123 -12.40 -6.42 -5.97
CA HIS A 123 -11.14 -6.31 -5.26
C HIS A 123 -11.17 -5.16 -4.24
N VAL A 124 -11.08 -5.54 -2.98
CA VAL A 124 -11.09 -4.67 -1.81
C VAL A 124 -9.75 -4.71 -1.08
N GLY A 125 -9.53 -3.77 -0.16
CA GLY A 125 -8.31 -3.66 0.65
C GLY A 125 -7.43 -2.45 0.32
N LEU A 126 -7.84 -1.61 -0.62
CA LEU A 126 -7.10 -0.41 -1.03
C LEU A 126 -7.10 0.67 0.07
N LEU A 127 -8.13 0.69 0.92
CA LEU A 127 -8.26 1.57 2.09
C LEU A 127 -7.95 0.84 3.41
N HIS A 128 -7.37 -0.37 3.36
CA HIS A 128 -7.08 -1.13 4.57
C HIS A 128 -5.94 -0.50 5.39
N ARG A 129 -6.22 -0.15 6.65
CA ARG A 129 -5.28 0.53 7.55
C ARG A 129 -4.82 -0.30 8.75
N GLY A 130 -5.24 -1.57 8.84
CA GLY A 130 -4.96 -2.40 10.01
C GLY A 130 -5.62 -1.91 11.30
N THR A 131 -6.80 -1.27 11.21
CA THR A 131 -7.50 -0.64 12.34
C THR A 131 -7.70 -1.58 13.53
N GLU A 132 -8.19 -2.81 13.29
CA GLU A 132 -8.37 -3.81 14.34
C GLU A 132 -7.06 -4.14 15.08
N LYS A 133 -5.93 -4.10 14.37
CA LYS A 133 -4.61 -4.35 14.97
C LYS A 133 -4.12 -3.17 15.78
N LEU A 134 -4.40 -1.95 15.33
CA LEU A 134 -4.07 -0.74 16.09
C LEU A 134 -4.86 -0.66 17.39
N ILE A 135 -6.12 -1.11 17.39
CA ILE A 135 -6.97 -1.16 18.59
C ILE A 135 -6.35 -2.03 19.68
N GLU A 136 -5.74 -3.18 19.33
CA GLU A 136 -5.07 -4.07 20.31
C GLU A 136 -3.93 -3.40 21.09
N TYR A 137 -3.32 -2.34 20.54
CA TYR A 137 -2.22 -1.61 21.18
C TYR A 137 -2.67 -0.35 21.95
N LYS A 138 -3.98 -0.04 21.96
CA LYS A 138 -4.54 1.18 22.55
C LYS A 138 -5.51 0.83 23.67
N THR A 139 -5.69 1.76 24.61
CA THR A 139 -6.71 1.60 25.66
C THR A 139 -8.11 1.81 25.08
N TYR A 140 -9.16 1.37 25.78
CA TYR A 140 -10.55 1.51 25.31
C TYR A 140 -10.91 2.96 24.93
N MET A 141 -10.53 3.94 25.75
CA MET A 141 -10.79 5.36 25.46
C MET A 141 -9.98 5.87 24.25
N GLN A 142 -8.76 5.39 24.06
CA GLN A 142 -7.93 5.73 22.90
C GLN A 142 -8.35 5.00 21.62
N ALA A 143 -9.02 3.85 21.75
CA ALA A 143 -9.51 3.05 20.64
C ALA A 143 -10.82 3.59 20.03
N LEU A 144 -11.63 4.30 20.83
CA LEU A 144 -12.92 4.86 20.41
C LEU A 144 -12.86 5.65 19.07
N PRO A 145 -11.91 6.58 18.82
CA PRO A 145 -11.90 7.37 17.58
C PRO A 145 -11.61 6.56 16.32
N TYR A 146 -11.19 5.29 16.43
CA TYR A 146 -11.11 4.43 15.25
C TYR A 146 -12.49 4.12 14.70
N PHE A 147 -13.51 3.99 15.54
CA PHE A 147 -14.89 3.67 15.14
C PHE A 147 -15.52 4.81 14.33
N ASP A 148 -15.25 6.06 14.68
CA ASP A 148 -15.66 7.25 13.90
C ASP A 148 -15.14 7.27 12.47
N ARG A 149 -14.01 6.61 12.24
CA ARG A 149 -13.26 6.66 10.98
C ARG A 149 -13.50 5.44 10.10
N LEU A 150 -14.30 4.47 10.56
CA LEU A 150 -14.67 3.29 9.78
C LEU A 150 -15.72 3.68 8.75
N ASP A 151 -16.98 3.74 9.18
CA ASP A 151 -18.02 4.44 8.43
C ASP A 151 -17.98 5.92 8.82
N TYR A 152 -17.26 6.69 8.01
CA TYR A 152 -17.06 8.13 8.23
C TYR A 152 -18.32 8.97 7.95
N VAL A 153 -19.42 8.34 7.52
CA VAL A 153 -20.70 9.02 7.34
C VAL A 153 -21.56 8.88 8.58
N SER A 154 -21.56 7.71 9.24
CA SER A 154 -22.30 7.51 10.49
C SER A 154 -21.39 7.34 11.71
N MET A 155 -20.81 8.45 12.16
CA MET A 155 -19.80 8.47 13.24
C MET A 155 -20.38 8.04 14.59
N MET A 156 -21.42 8.73 15.07
CA MET A 156 -21.96 8.51 16.43
C MET A 156 -22.56 7.11 16.62
N THR A 157 -23.13 6.51 15.58
CA THR A 157 -23.62 5.12 15.65
C THR A 157 -22.46 4.14 15.82
N ASN A 158 -21.33 4.37 15.16
CA ASN A 158 -20.16 3.50 15.32
C ASN A 158 -19.58 3.61 16.75
N GLU A 159 -19.50 4.84 17.29
CA GLU A 159 -19.13 5.09 18.69
C GLU A 159 -20.10 4.41 19.66
N GLN A 160 -21.40 4.49 19.38
CA GLN A 160 -22.47 3.87 20.18
C GLN A 160 -22.32 2.34 20.17
N CYS A 161 -22.05 1.72 19.02
CA CYS A 161 -21.83 0.27 18.93
C CYS A 161 -20.65 -0.18 19.80
N PHE A 162 -19.54 0.56 19.77
CA PHE A 162 -18.38 0.25 20.60
C PHE A 162 -18.64 0.52 22.09
N SER A 163 -19.33 1.61 22.40
CA SER A 163 -19.65 1.99 23.78
C SER A 163 -20.55 0.95 24.44
N LEU A 164 -21.60 0.48 23.74
CA LEU A 164 -22.49 -0.57 24.22
C LEU A 164 -21.75 -1.90 24.42
N ALA A 165 -20.78 -2.24 23.56
CA ALA A 165 -19.93 -3.42 23.75
C ALA A 165 -19.16 -3.36 25.08
N VAL A 166 -18.49 -2.23 25.32
CA VAL A 166 -17.67 -2.02 26.50
C VAL A 166 -18.53 -1.89 27.76
N GLU A 167 -19.67 -1.21 27.69
CA GLU A 167 -20.64 -1.07 28.80
C GLU A 167 -21.20 -2.42 29.22
N LYS A 168 -21.50 -3.30 28.26
CA LYS A 168 -21.95 -4.67 28.53
C LYS A 168 -20.88 -5.53 29.22
N LEU A 169 -19.60 -5.34 28.89
CA LEU A 169 -18.49 -6.02 29.59
C LEU A 169 -18.19 -5.43 30.97
N LEU A 170 -18.33 -4.11 31.12
CA LEU A 170 -18.18 -3.42 32.40
C LEU A 170 -19.37 -3.65 33.34
N ASN A 171 -20.50 -4.13 32.81
CA ASN A 171 -21.75 -4.32 33.53
C ASN A 171 -22.22 -3.04 34.25
N ILE A 172 -22.22 -1.92 33.49
CA ILE A 172 -22.66 -0.62 33.97
C ILE A 172 -23.93 -0.19 33.27
N GLU A 173 -24.80 0.48 34.02
CA GLU A 173 -25.96 1.15 33.47
C GLU A 173 -25.70 2.66 33.32
N ILE A 174 -26.12 3.20 32.18
CA ILE A 174 -25.92 4.59 31.79
C ILE A 174 -27.10 5.44 32.30
N PRO A 175 -26.89 6.70 32.70
CA PRO A 175 -27.98 7.60 33.05
C PRO A 175 -29.03 7.74 31.94
N GLU A 176 -30.30 7.93 32.32
CA GLU A 176 -31.41 8.08 31.39
C GLU A 176 -31.18 9.21 30.38
N ARG A 177 -30.75 10.39 30.84
CA ARG A 177 -30.47 11.53 29.96
C ARG A 177 -29.45 11.18 28.87
N ALA A 178 -28.41 10.43 29.19
CA ALA A 178 -27.42 10.00 28.20
C ALA A 178 -28.01 9.00 27.17
N LYS A 179 -28.92 8.11 27.56
CA LYS A 179 -29.66 7.24 26.62
C LYS A 179 -30.50 8.06 25.63
N TRP A 180 -31.19 9.10 26.11
CA TRP A 180 -31.96 10.02 25.26
C TRP A 180 -31.09 10.89 24.33
N ILE A 181 -29.94 11.36 24.80
CA ILE A 181 -28.99 12.10 23.95
C ILE A 181 -28.43 11.18 22.85
N ARG A 182 -28.05 9.94 23.19
CA ARG A 182 -27.54 8.96 22.21
C ARG A 182 -28.58 8.60 21.16
N THR A 183 -29.84 8.41 21.55
CA THR A 183 -30.93 8.13 20.59
C THR A 183 -31.20 9.32 19.68
N LEU A 184 -31.22 10.55 20.22
CA LEU A 184 -31.35 11.78 19.42
C LEU A 184 -30.22 11.91 18.38
N PHE A 185 -28.96 11.83 18.79
CA PHE A 185 -27.83 11.92 17.85
C PHE A 185 -27.68 10.70 16.95
N GLY A 186 -28.13 9.51 17.39
CA GLY A 186 -28.21 8.32 16.55
C GLY A 186 -29.14 8.51 15.36
N GLU A 187 -30.32 9.11 15.58
CA GLU A 187 -31.28 9.40 14.51
C GLU A 187 -30.86 10.62 13.66
N LEU A 188 -30.23 11.65 14.22
CA LEU A 188 -29.58 12.70 13.41
C LEU A 188 -28.48 12.10 12.51
N THR A 189 -27.71 11.15 13.02
CA THR A 189 -26.70 10.41 12.24
C THR A 189 -27.36 9.58 11.14
N ARG A 190 -28.53 8.98 11.41
CA ARG A 190 -29.30 8.23 10.41
C ARG A 190 -29.76 9.11 9.27
N VAL A 191 -30.29 10.29 9.58
CA VAL A 191 -30.63 11.30 8.56
C VAL A 191 -29.38 11.70 7.77
N LEU A 192 -28.26 12.00 8.44
CA LEU A 192 -27.00 12.37 7.77
C LEU A 192 -26.54 11.28 6.79
N ASN A 193 -26.63 10.00 7.18
CA ASN A 193 -26.23 8.87 6.35
C ASN A 193 -27.16 8.64 5.17
N HIS A 194 -28.48 8.61 5.39
CA HIS A 194 -29.43 8.46 4.29
C HIS A 194 -29.36 9.64 3.30
N LEU A 195 -29.08 10.88 3.76
CA LEU A 195 -28.83 12.01 2.86
C LEU A 195 -27.62 11.71 1.98
N MET A 196 -26.51 11.24 2.54
CA MET A 196 -25.35 10.86 1.72
C MET A 196 -25.69 9.72 0.75
N SER A 197 -26.34 8.66 1.23
CA SER A 197 -26.64 7.45 0.47
C SER A 197 -27.58 7.71 -0.71
N VAL A 198 -28.77 8.28 -0.45
CA VAL A 198 -29.80 8.49 -1.47
C VAL A 198 -29.32 9.49 -2.52
N LEU A 199 -28.65 10.56 -2.09
CA LEU A 199 -28.22 11.62 -2.98
C LEU A 199 -27.03 11.22 -3.84
N SER A 200 -26.07 10.49 -3.28
CA SER A 200 -24.94 9.96 -4.07
C SER A 200 -25.41 8.91 -5.06
N HIS A 201 -26.35 8.06 -4.65
CA HIS A 201 -26.99 7.12 -5.56
C HIS A 201 -27.74 7.84 -6.70
N ALA A 202 -28.47 8.92 -6.39
CA ALA A 202 -29.14 9.74 -7.39
C ALA A 202 -28.14 10.36 -8.37
N MET A 203 -27.01 10.89 -7.86
CA MET A 203 -25.93 11.46 -8.67
C MET A 203 -25.29 10.44 -9.61
N ASP A 204 -25.05 9.21 -9.14
CA ASP A 204 -24.45 8.14 -9.97
C ASP A 204 -25.33 7.72 -11.13
N VAL A 205 -26.65 7.70 -10.91
CA VAL A 205 -27.63 7.41 -11.96
C VAL A 205 -27.79 8.62 -12.89
N GLY A 206 -27.52 9.83 -12.42
CA GLY A 206 -27.41 11.06 -13.22
C GLY A 206 -28.19 12.28 -12.71
N ALA A 207 -28.89 12.19 -11.58
CA ALA A 207 -29.65 13.30 -10.99
C ALA A 207 -28.75 14.14 -10.06
N LEU A 208 -28.32 15.31 -10.54
CA LEU A 208 -27.37 16.18 -9.83
C LEU A 208 -28.01 17.15 -8.83
N THR A 209 -29.27 17.55 -9.03
CA THR A 209 -29.89 18.61 -8.23
C THR A 209 -30.20 18.20 -6.78
N PRO A 210 -30.73 16.99 -6.48
CA PRO A 210 -31.00 16.60 -5.09
C PRO A 210 -29.72 16.58 -4.25
N PHE A 211 -28.58 16.23 -4.87
CA PHE A 211 -27.29 16.16 -4.18
C PHE A 211 -26.89 17.47 -3.54
N LEU A 212 -27.05 18.58 -4.27
CA LEU A 212 -26.72 19.91 -3.76
C LEU A 212 -27.70 20.36 -2.67
N TRP A 213 -29.01 20.09 -2.85
CA TRP A 213 -30.04 20.46 -1.87
C TRP A 213 -29.85 19.73 -0.54
N GLY A 214 -29.66 18.42 -0.57
CA GLY A 214 -29.51 17.68 0.67
C GLY A 214 -28.15 17.88 1.35
N PHE A 215 -27.12 18.33 0.63
CA PHE A 215 -25.85 18.74 1.26
C PHE A 215 -25.97 20.04 2.04
N GLU A 216 -26.89 20.94 1.69
CA GLU A 216 -27.22 22.10 2.53
C GLU A 216 -27.79 21.65 3.88
N GLU A 217 -28.74 20.71 3.87
CA GLU A 217 -29.31 20.14 5.10
C GLU A 217 -28.28 19.36 5.91
N ARG A 218 -27.38 18.65 5.22
CA ARG A 218 -26.26 17.95 5.85
C ARG A 218 -25.30 18.91 6.53
N GLU A 219 -25.08 20.10 5.98
CA GLU A 219 -24.24 21.14 6.59
C GLU A 219 -24.85 21.67 7.90
N LYS A 220 -26.17 21.91 7.92
CA LYS A 220 -26.91 22.30 9.13
C LYS A 220 -26.77 21.24 10.22
N LEU A 221 -26.85 19.96 9.87
CA LEU A 221 -26.61 18.86 10.81
C LEU A 221 -25.17 18.82 11.33
N MET A 222 -24.17 19.10 10.49
CA MET A 222 -22.77 19.19 10.91
C MET A 222 -22.51 20.34 11.88
N GLU A 223 -23.25 21.46 11.76
CA GLU A 223 -23.20 22.55 12.75
C GLU A 223 -23.63 22.06 14.14
N PHE A 224 -24.67 21.21 14.23
CA PHE A 224 -25.07 20.60 15.49
C PHE A 224 -23.97 19.72 16.09
N TYR A 225 -23.24 18.98 15.26
CA TYR A 225 -22.13 18.13 15.71
C TYR A 225 -20.97 19.00 16.23
N GLU A 226 -20.68 20.09 15.53
CA GLU A 226 -19.67 21.06 15.92
C GLU A 226 -20.02 21.73 17.25
N ARG A 227 -21.26 22.15 17.46
CA ARG A 227 -21.69 22.78 18.71
C ARG A 227 -21.57 21.86 19.92
N VAL A 228 -21.77 20.56 19.73
CA VAL A 228 -21.81 19.56 20.81
C VAL A 228 -20.42 18.99 21.12
N SER A 229 -19.62 18.74 20.09
CA SER A 229 -18.33 18.06 20.21
C SER A 229 -17.11 18.95 19.96
N GLY A 230 -17.30 20.06 19.22
CA GLY A 230 -16.23 20.89 18.68
C GLY A 230 -15.70 20.43 17.32
N ALA A 231 -16.21 19.33 16.77
CA ALA A 231 -15.81 18.80 15.47
C ALA A 231 -17.04 18.54 14.59
N ARG A 232 -16.89 18.76 13.28
CA ARG A 232 -18.00 18.64 12.31
C ARG A 232 -18.32 17.20 11.90
N LEU A 233 -17.32 16.31 11.89
CA LEU A 233 -17.45 14.91 11.48
C LEU A 233 -17.08 13.96 12.62
N HIS A 234 -15.78 13.78 12.86
CA HIS A 234 -15.28 12.87 13.90
C HIS A 234 -15.39 13.50 15.29
N ALA A 235 -16.44 13.14 16.03
CA ALA A 235 -16.85 13.84 17.26
C ALA A 235 -16.20 13.29 18.54
N ALA A 236 -15.85 12.00 18.63
CA ALA A 236 -15.42 11.33 19.85
C ALA A 236 -16.36 11.63 21.05
N TYR A 237 -17.67 11.67 20.79
CA TYR A 237 -18.69 12.23 21.69
C TYR A 237 -19.40 11.17 22.51
N VAL A 238 -19.90 10.10 21.89
CA VAL A 238 -20.44 8.94 22.58
C VAL A 238 -19.27 8.12 23.11
N ARG A 239 -19.21 7.91 24.43
CA ARG A 239 -18.10 7.21 25.08
C ARG A 239 -18.63 6.07 25.94
N PRO A 240 -17.83 5.02 26.19
CA PRO A 240 -18.20 4.01 27.18
C PRO A 240 -18.42 4.67 28.56
N GLY A 241 -19.63 4.53 29.11
CA GLY A 241 -20.09 5.22 30.32
C GLY A 241 -21.00 6.44 30.09
N GLY A 242 -21.52 6.61 28.87
CA GLY A 242 -22.49 7.66 28.51
C GLY A 242 -22.01 8.61 27.42
N VAL A 243 -21.96 9.90 27.72
CA VAL A 243 -21.67 10.95 26.74
C VAL A 243 -20.53 11.85 27.22
N SER A 244 -19.73 12.34 26.29
CA SER A 244 -18.58 13.21 26.59
C SER A 244 -19.01 14.49 27.29
N GLN A 245 -19.92 15.29 26.73
CA GLN A 245 -20.36 16.56 27.33
C GLN A 245 -21.87 16.70 27.20
N ASP A 246 -22.51 17.52 28.04
CA ASP A 246 -23.95 17.78 27.90
C ASP A 246 -24.21 18.68 26.69
N ILE A 247 -25.46 18.70 26.23
CA ILE A 247 -25.93 19.54 25.13
C ILE A 247 -25.81 21.02 25.52
N PRO A 248 -25.26 21.90 24.65
CA PRO A 248 -25.21 23.34 24.92
C PRO A 248 -26.61 23.97 24.95
N ILE A 249 -26.74 25.05 25.73
CA ILE A 249 -27.99 25.78 25.89
C ILE A 249 -28.48 26.30 24.52
N GLY A 250 -29.77 26.13 24.24
CA GLY A 250 -30.44 26.56 23.00
C GLY A 250 -30.39 25.57 21.83
N LEU A 251 -29.57 24.52 21.88
CA LEU A 251 -29.45 23.58 20.74
C LEU A 251 -30.74 22.81 20.45
N LEU A 252 -31.51 22.45 21.49
CA LEU A 252 -32.76 21.71 21.30
C LEU A 252 -33.79 22.51 20.49
N ASP A 253 -33.84 23.83 20.69
CA ASP A 253 -34.72 24.73 19.94
C ASP A 253 -34.29 24.83 18.47
N ASP A 254 -32.98 24.85 18.22
CA ASP A 254 -32.42 24.90 16.86
C ASP A 254 -32.67 23.59 16.10
N ILE A 255 -32.52 22.44 16.76
CA ILE A 255 -32.86 21.13 16.17
C ILE A 255 -34.36 21.06 15.87
N TYR A 256 -35.21 21.61 16.74
CA TYR A 256 -36.65 21.68 16.50
C TYR A 256 -36.98 22.53 15.25
N GLN A 257 -36.39 23.72 15.13
CA GLN A 257 -36.58 24.60 13.97
C GLN A 257 -36.15 23.89 12.67
N TRP A 258 -34.99 23.24 12.68
CA TRP A 258 -34.54 22.44 11.54
C TRP A 258 -35.52 21.31 11.21
N ALA A 259 -35.96 20.53 12.21
CA ALA A 259 -36.87 19.41 12.00
C ALA A 259 -38.22 19.83 11.39
N THR A 260 -38.72 21.04 11.70
CA THR A 260 -39.96 21.56 11.07
C THR A 260 -39.80 21.86 9.58
N GLN A 261 -38.61 22.26 9.13
CA GLN A 261 -38.32 22.62 7.74
C GLN A 261 -37.85 21.43 6.91
N PHE A 262 -37.20 20.46 7.56
CA PHE A 262 -36.62 19.30 6.88
C PHE A 262 -37.68 18.38 6.26
N GLY A 263 -38.91 18.34 6.81
CA GLY A 263 -40.03 17.62 6.21
C GLY A 263 -40.31 18.06 4.77
N ASP A 264 -40.40 19.38 4.54
CA ASP A 264 -40.62 19.94 3.21
C ASP A 264 -39.47 19.60 2.23
N ARG A 265 -38.23 19.56 2.73
CA ARG A 265 -37.05 19.21 1.93
C ARG A 265 -37.07 17.74 1.49
N ILE A 266 -37.54 16.83 2.34
CA ILE A 266 -37.74 15.42 1.97
C ILE A 266 -38.75 15.34 0.83
N ASP A 267 -39.88 16.03 0.96
CA ASP A 267 -40.95 16.00 -0.04
C ASP A 267 -40.50 16.58 -1.39
N GLU A 268 -39.71 17.66 -1.41
CA GLU A 268 -39.10 18.21 -2.64
C GLU A 268 -38.14 17.22 -3.32
N THR A 269 -37.34 16.48 -2.55
CA THR A 269 -36.47 15.44 -3.13
C THR A 269 -37.27 14.25 -3.65
N GLU A 270 -38.38 13.91 -2.99
CA GLU A 270 -39.28 12.84 -3.40
C GLU A 270 -40.01 13.18 -4.69
N GLU A 271 -40.49 14.43 -4.83
CA GLU A 271 -41.18 14.92 -6.02
C GLU A 271 -40.31 14.77 -7.29
N LEU A 272 -39.00 15.00 -7.17
CA LEU A 272 -38.08 14.90 -8.30
C LEU A 272 -37.67 13.45 -8.66
N LEU A 273 -37.65 12.53 -7.67
CA LEU A 273 -37.12 11.18 -7.84
C LEU A 273 -38.23 10.11 -7.88
N THR A 274 -39.10 10.04 -6.87
CA THR A 274 -39.99 8.90 -6.65
C THR A 274 -40.91 8.64 -7.82
N ASP A 275 -41.54 9.68 -8.38
CA ASP A 275 -42.48 9.55 -9.51
C ASP A 275 -41.85 9.74 -10.89
N ASN A 276 -40.55 10.04 -10.92
CA ASN A 276 -39.84 10.22 -12.17
C ASN A 276 -39.74 8.91 -12.95
N ARG A 277 -40.27 8.93 -14.17
CA ARG A 277 -40.22 7.78 -15.09
C ARG A 277 -38.79 7.25 -15.33
N ILE A 278 -37.79 8.14 -15.36
CA ILE A 278 -36.39 7.76 -15.61
C ILE A 278 -35.85 7.04 -14.38
N TRP A 279 -36.12 7.57 -13.18
CA TRP A 279 -35.71 6.95 -11.93
C TRP A 279 -36.32 5.57 -11.75
N LYS A 280 -37.63 5.44 -11.95
CA LYS A 280 -38.33 4.14 -11.93
C LYS A 280 -37.72 3.16 -12.93
N ALA A 281 -37.50 3.59 -14.19
CA ALA A 281 -36.92 2.73 -15.21
C ALA A 281 -35.48 2.27 -14.91
N ARG A 282 -34.70 3.03 -14.14
CA ARG A 282 -33.31 2.69 -13.76
C ARG A 282 -33.20 1.88 -12.47
N THR A 283 -34.26 1.77 -11.67
CA THR A 283 -34.21 1.17 -10.32
C THR A 283 -35.19 0.02 -10.13
N GLN A 284 -36.35 0.05 -10.80
CA GLN A 284 -37.33 -1.03 -10.71
C GLN A 284 -36.85 -2.28 -11.45
N GLY A 285 -36.93 -3.42 -10.77
CA GLY A 285 -36.47 -4.71 -11.32
C GLY A 285 -34.93 -4.84 -11.44
N VAL A 286 -34.17 -3.88 -10.91
CA VAL A 286 -32.70 -3.95 -10.86
C VAL A 286 -32.24 -4.49 -9.50
N GLY A 287 -31.30 -5.43 -9.53
CA GLY A 287 -30.64 -5.99 -8.36
C GLY A 287 -31.57 -6.77 -7.44
N VAL A 288 -32.57 -7.45 -7.97
CA VAL A 288 -33.59 -8.17 -7.18
C VAL A 288 -32.95 -9.22 -6.27
N VAL A 289 -33.26 -9.16 -4.98
CA VAL A 289 -32.81 -10.13 -3.97
C VAL A 289 -34.01 -10.82 -3.33
N ASN A 290 -34.04 -12.15 -3.37
CA ASN A 290 -35.03 -12.94 -2.64
C ASN A 290 -34.73 -12.94 -1.14
N ALA A 291 -35.76 -13.02 -0.30
CA ALA A 291 -35.63 -13.09 1.15
C ALA A 291 -34.70 -14.22 1.63
N ALA A 292 -34.78 -15.41 1.03
CA ALA A 292 -33.92 -16.55 1.39
C ALA A 292 -32.44 -16.28 1.05
N ASP A 293 -32.17 -15.68 -0.10
CA ASP A 293 -30.82 -15.35 -0.54
C ASP A 293 -30.22 -14.22 0.30
N ALA A 294 -31.03 -13.21 0.66
CA ALA A 294 -30.62 -12.14 1.57
C ALA A 294 -30.15 -12.69 2.92
N LEU A 295 -30.88 -13.67 3.48
CA LEU A 295 -30.50 -14.32 4.73
C LEU A 295 -29.23 -15.17 4.58
N ASN A 296 -29.14 -15.98 3.52
CA ASN A 296 -27.96 -16.81 3.24
C ASN A 296 -26.69 -15.98 3.06
N MET A 297 -26.79 -14.82 2.39
CA MET A 297 -25.69 -13.87 2.21
C MET A 297 -25.44 -12.96 3.44
N SER A 298 -26.19 -13.15 4.52
CA SER A 298 -26.10 -12.34 5.74
C SER A 298 -26.31 -10.83 5.51
N PHE A 299 -27.17 -10.48 4.55
CA PHE A 299 -27.60 -9.10 4.34
C PHE A 299 -28.46 -8.62 5.52
N THR A 300 -28.26 -7.38 5.91
CA THR A 300 -28.95 -6.73 7.03
C THR A 300 -29.40 -5.32 6.65
N GLY A 301 -30.20 -4.70 7.51
CA GLY A 301 -30.71 -3.35 7.31
C GLY A 301 -31.68 -3.24 6.13
N VAL A 302 -31.51 -2.16 5.36
CA VAL A 302 -32.35 -1.84 4.21
C VAL A 302 -32.33 -2.93 3.14
N MET A 303 -31.19 -3.63 2.95
CA MET A 303 -31.09 -4.73 1.99
C MET A 303 -32.02 -5.91 2.35
N LEU A 304 -32.12 -6.22 3.65
CA LEU A 304 -32.98 -7.28 4.16
C LEU A 304 -34.46 -6.85 4.17
N ARG A 305 -34.73 -5.62 4.62
CA ARG A 305 -36.08 -5.04 4.65
C ARG A 305 -36.67 -4.85 3.26
N GLY A 306 -35.85 -4.43 2.28
CA GLY A 306 -36.28 -4.29 0.89
C GLY A 306 -36.74 -5.61 0.27
N SER A 307 -36.18 -6.73 0.73
CA SER A 307 -36.52 -8.09 0.27
C SER A 307 -37.76 -8.68 0.96
N GLY A 308 -38.47 -7.92 1.80
CA GLY A 308 -39.71 -8.35 2.46
C GLY A 308 -39.56 -8.94 3.85
N VAL A 309 -38.35 -8.95 4.45
CA VAL A 309 -38.14 -9.47 5.81
C VAL A 309 -38.24 -8.33 6.84
N PRO A 310 -39.25 -8.36 7.75
CA PRO A 310 -39.45 -7.30 8.74
C PRO A 310 -38.47 -7.45 9.92
N TRP A 311 -37.21 -7.06 9.72
CA TRP A 311 -36.16 -7.13 10.74
C TRP A 311 -35.49 -5.77 10.98
N ASP A 312 -35.48 -5.33 12.24
CA ASP A 312 -34.79 -4.13 12.73
C ASP A 312 -34.40 -4.35 14.20
N ILE A 313 -33.11 -4.16 14.52
CA ILE A 313 -32.57 -4.38 15.86
C ILE A 313 -33.19 -3.43 16.89
N ARG A 314 -33.53 -2.20 16.49
CA ARG A 314 -34.13 -1.21 17.41
C ARG A 314 -35.48 -1.64 17.96
N LYS A 315 -36.20 -2.53 17.26
CA LYS A 315 -37.47 -3.12 17.70
C LYS A 315 -37.31 -4.51 18.30
N SER A 316 -36.49 -5.36 17.69
CA SER A 316 -36.33 -6.76 18.15
C SER A 316 -35.45 -6.88 19.38
N GLN A 317 -34.38 -6.08 19.47
CA GLN A 317 -33.41 -6.06 20.57
C GLN A 317 -33.09 -4.59 20.91
N PRO A 318 -34.05 -3.87 21.52
CA PRO A 318 -33.91 -2.45 21.78
C PRO A 318 -32.71 -2.15 22.69
N TYR A 319 -32.01 -1.07 22.38
CA TYR A 319 -30.90 -0.51 23.16
C TYR A 319 -31.17 0.96 23.45
N ASP A 320 -30.44 1.53 24.42
CA ASP A 320 -30.64 2.89 24.92
C ASP A 320 -32.12 3.20 25.26
N ALA A 321 -32.78 4.09 24.52
CA ALA A 321 -34.17 4.50 24.77
C ALA A 321 -35.11 4.22 23.57
N TYR A 322 -34.75 3.31 22.67
CA TYR A 322 -35.57 2.98 21.49
C TYR A 322 -36.89 2.27 21.85
N ASP A 323 -36.98 1.66 23.02
CA ASP A 323 -38.18 1.05 23.59
C ASP A 323 -39.25 2.08 24.02
N GLN A 324 -38.85 3.31 24.32
CA GLN A 324 -39.73 4.38 24.82
C GLN A 324 -40.23 5.34 23.73
N VAL A 325 -39.76 5.15 22.49
CA VAL A 325 -40.14 5.94 21.31
C VAL A 325 -40.99 5.15 20.33
N GLU A 326 -41.97 5.82 19.75
CA GLU A 326 -42.91 5.23 18.80
C GLU A 326 -42.50 5.56 17.37
N PHE A 327 -42.19 4.52 16.60
CA PHE A 327 -41.86 4.62 15.18
C PHE A 327 -42.21 3.32 14.47
N ASP A 328 -42.40 3.41 13.16
CA ASP A 328 -42.73 2.29 12.29
C ASP A 328 -41.50 1.90 11.44
N VAL A 329 -41.44 0.66 10.97
CA VAL A 329 -40.30 0.15 10.18
C VAL A 329 -40.77 -0.12 8.75
N PRO A 330 -40.18 0.52 7.72
CA PRO A 330 -40.58 0.29 6.34
C PRO A 330 -40.02 -1.04 5.82
N VAL A 331 -40.84 -1.77 5.06
CA VAL A 331 -40.50 -3.09 4.49
C VAL A 331 -40.93 -3.09 3.02
N GLY A 332 -40.01 -3.50 2.15
CA GLY A 332 -40.24 -3.63 0.71
C GLY A 332 -40.97 -4.94 0.36
N VAL A 333 -41.31 -5.13 -0.92
CA VAL A 333 -42.05 -6.33 -1.37
C VAL A 333 -41.27 -7.09 -2.42
N ASN A 334 -40.65 -6.38 -3.36
CA ASN A 334 -40.04 -6.96 -4.56
C ASN A 334 -38.55 -7.25 -4.39
N GLY A 335 -37.84 -6.59 -3.46
CA GLY A 335 -36.40 -6.76 -3.29
C GLY A 335 -35.52 -5.99 -4.28
N ASP A 336 -36.08 -5.07 -5.06
CA ASP A 336 -35.35 -4.29 -6.05
C ASP A 336 -34.67 -3.04 -5.45
N CYS A 337 -33.94 -2.31 -6.28
CA CYS A 337 -33.29 -1.06 -5.90
C CYS A 337 -34.31 0.04 -5.52
N TYR A 338 -35.49 0.04 -6.15
CA TYR A 338 -36.53 1.03 -5.91
C TYR A 338 -37.18 0.89 -4.53
N ASP A 339 -37.54 -0.32 -4.12
CA ASP A 339 -38.07 -0.60 -2.78
C ASP A 339 -37.06 -0.21 -1.69
N ARG A 340 -35.76 -0.46 -1.92
CA ARG A 340 -34.68 -0.03 -1.02
C ARG A 340 -34.55 1.48 -0.94
N TYR A 341 -34.80 2.20 -2.03
CA TYR A 341 -34.86 3.66 -2.03
C TYR A 341 -36.05 4.16 -1.21
N LEU A 342 -37.24 3.60 -1.43
CA LEU A 342 -38.45 3.97 -0.66
C LEU A 342 -38.30 3.69 0.84
N CYS A 343 -37.69 2.56 1.21
CA CYS A 343 -37.37 2.27 2.61
C CYS A 343 -36.51 3.37 3.25
N ARG A 344 -35.49 3.89 2.54
CA ARG A 344 -34.66 5.00 3.04
C ARG A 344 -35.43 6.30 3.14
N MET A 345 -36.29 6.60 2.15
CA MET A 345 -37.14 7.79 2.17
C MET A 345 -38.09 7.78 3.38
N GLU A 346 -38.67 6.62 3.68
CA GLU A 346 -39.55 6.48 4.83
C GLU A 346 -38.75 6.46 6.15
N GLU A 347 -37.55 5.88 6.18
CA GLU A 347 -36.66 5.97 7.35
C GLU A 347 -36.32 7.43 7.72
N PHE A 348 -36.21 8.37 6.77
CA PHE A 348 -36.08 9.79 7.10
C PHE A 348 -37.26 10.32 7.91
N ARG A 349 -38.49 9.98 7.51
CA ARG A 349 -39.71 10.43 8.17
C ARG A 349 -39.82 9.84 9.58
N GLN A 350 -39.46 8.57 9.72
CA GLN A 350 -39.46 7.89 11.01
C GLN A 350 -38.36 8.45 11.93
N SER A 351 -37.17 8.76 11.41
CA SER A 351 -36.13 9.45 12.18
C SER A 351 -36.59 10.84 12.65
N LEU A 352 -37.25 11.62 11.80
CA LEU A 352 -37.81 12.93 12.16
C LEU A 352 -38.85 12.79 13.29
N ARG A 353 -39.72 11.77 13.20
CA ARG A 353 -40.70 11.44 14.25
C ARG A 353 -40.02 11.07 15.57
N ILE A 354 -38.93 10.29 15.55
CA ILE A 354 -38.16 9.96 16.76
C ILE A 354 -37.51 11.21 17.33
N ILE A 355 -36.88 12.04 16.50
CA ILE A 355 -36.23 13.30 16.92
C ILE A 355 -37.23 14.19 17.66
N GLN A 356 -38.43 14.42 17.10
CA GLN A 356 -39.47 15.20 17.76
C GLN A 356 -39.89 14.62 19.12
N GLN A 357 -40.01 13.29 19.23
CA GLN A 357 -40.33 12.65 20.51
C GLN A 357 -39.21 12.78 21.53
N CYS A 358 -37.95 12.63 21.11
CA CYS A 358 -36.78 12.81 21.97
C CYS A 358 -36.68 14.26 22.49
N LEU A 359 -36.97 15.26 21.66
CA LEU A 359 -37.00 16.67 22.08
C LEU A 359 -38.06 16.91 23.16
N ASN A 360 -39.26 16.33 22.99
CA ASN A 360 -40.37 16.50 23.94
C ASN A 360 -40.17 15.73 25.26
N LYS A 361 -39.51 14.57 25.22
CA LYS A 361 -39.34 13.66 26.36
C LYS A 361 -37.97 13.75 27.05
N MET A 362 -37.11 14.69 26.67
CA MET A 362 -35.74 14.80 27.18
C MET A 362 -35.71 15.01 28.72
N PRO A 363 -35.20 14.05 29.51
CA PRO A 363 -35.16 14.19 30.96
C PRO A 363 -33.98 15.07 31.41
N ALA A 364 -34.11 15.70 32.58
CA ALA A 364 -32.98 16.30 33.29
C ALA A 364 -32.16 15.20 33.99
N GLY A 365 -30.87 15.43 34.19
CA GLY A 365 -30.00 14.48 34.91
C GLY A 365 -28.55 14.53 34.47
N PRO A 366 -27.69 13.66 35.03
CA PRO A 366 -26.29 13.54 34.60
C PRO A 366 -26.20 12.87 33.22
N VAL A 367 -25.18 13.25 32.44
CA VAL A 367 -24.90 12.69 31.10
C VAL A 367 -23.78 11.63 31.11
N ARG A 368 -23.18 11.40 32.27
CA ARG A 368 -22.10 10.42 32.50
C ARG A 368 -22.46 9.58 33.72
N VAL A 369 -22.01 8.33 33.72
CA VAL A 369 -22.03 7.48 34.91
C VAL A 369 -21.24 8.16 36.04
N GLU A 370 -21.77 8.12 37.27
CA GLU A 370 -21.18 8.80 38.44
C GLU A 370 -19.93 8.10 38.99
N ASP A 371 -19.60 6.90 38.50
CA ASP A 371 -18.38 6.19 38.86
C ASP A 371 -17.14 6.78 38.16
N TYR A 372 -16.34 7.51 38.95
CA TYR A 372 -15.09 8.14 38.48
C TYR A 372 -13.96 7.15 38.17
N LYS A 373 -14.14 5.86 38.43
CA LYS A 373 -13.18 4.83 38.00
C LYS A 373 -13.26 4.52 36.50
N ILE A 374 -14.38 4.87 35.86
CA ILE A 374 -14.64 4.58 34.45
C ILE A 374 -14.67 5.88 33.65
N MET A 375 -15.44 6.87 34.12
CA MET A 375 -15.56 8.17 33.47
C MET A 375 -14.80 9.26 34.21
N PRO A 376 -14.17 10.22 33.50
CA PRO A 376 -13.43 11.28 34.14
C PRO A 376 -14.37 12.22 34.93
N PRO A 377 -13.97 12.65 36.14
CA PRO A 377 -14.75 13.57 36.94
C PRO A 377 -14.88 14.96 36.29
N PRO A 378 -15.86 15.77 36.72
CA PRO A 378 -15.97 17.15 36.27
C PRO A 378 -14.73 17.97 36.67
N ARG A 379 -14.35 18.94 35.84
CA ARG A 379 -13.14 19.75 36.04
C ARG A 379 -13.13 20.54 37.35
N ALA A 380 -14.31 20.96 37.85
CA ALA A 380 -14.43 21.61 39.14
C ALA A 380 -14.02 20.66 40.28
N ALA A 381 -14.65 19.48 40.36
CA ALA A 381 -14.34 18.47 41.37
C ALA A 381 -12.89 17.97 41.30
N MET A 382 -12.33 17.79 40.10
CA MET A 382 -10.93 17.40 39.91
C MET A 382 -9.92 18.40 40.50
N LYS A 383 -10.24 19.71 40.51
CA LYS A 383 -9.35 20.75 41.03
C LYS A 383 -9.45 20.92 42.54
N GLU A 384 -10.57 20.52 43.13
CA GLU A 384 -10.84 20.67 44.57
C GLU A 384 -10.59 19.38 45.35
N ASN A 385 -11.05 18.23 44.85
CA ASN A 385 -10.95 16.93 45.51
C ASN A 385 -9.74 16.14 45.00
N MET A 386 -8.91 15.67 45.94
CA MET A 386 -7.75 14.83 45.67
C MET A 386 -8.13 13.49 45.00
N GLU A 387 -9.22 12.84 45.41
CA GLU A 387 -9.64 11.55 44.83
C GLU A 387 -10.02 11.69 43.36
N ALA A 388 -10.75 12.76 43.03
CA ALA A 388 -11.11 13.09 41.65
C ALA A 388 -9.86 13.36 40.80
N LEU A 389 -8.84 14.01 41.37
CA LEU A 389 -7.56 14.21 40.68
C LEU A 389 -6.82 12.89 40.44
N ILE A 390 -6.79 11.99 41.42
CA ILE A 390 -6.18 10.65 41.27
C ILE A 390 -6.88 9.87 40.16
N HIS A 391 -8.21 9.82 40.18
CA HIS A 391 -8.99 9.12 39.16
C HIS A 391 -8.80 9.71 37.76
N HIS A 392 -8.79 11.04 37.64
CA HIS A 392 -8.48 11.72 36.39
C HIS A 392 -7.10 11.33 35.86
N PHE A 393 -6.08 11.36 36.72
CA PHE A 393 -4.71 11.01 36.34
C PHE A 393 -4.60 9.56 35.87
N LEU A 394 -5.20 8.60 36.59
CA LEU A 394 -5.15 7.17 36.24
C LEU A 394 -5.91 6.86 34.94
N LEU A 395 -7.10 7.44 34.75
CA LEU A 395 -7.91 7.22 33.55
C LEU A 395 -7.21 7.65 32.26
N PHE A 396 -6.49 8.78 32.28
CA PHE A 396 -5.82 9.30 31.09
C PHE A 396 -4.41 8.73 30.88
N THR A 397 -3.77 8.18 31.91
CA THR A 397 -2.44 7.56 31.80
C THR A 397 -2.52 6.06 31.53
N LYS A 398 -3.25 5.31 32.37
CA LYS A 398 -3.43 3.86 32.26
C LYS A 398 -4.69 3.48 31.50
N GLY A 399 -5.82 4.13 31.81
CA GLY A 399 -7.15 3.70 31.39
C GLY A 399 -7.89 2.94 32.50
N TYR A 400 -9.14 2.57 32.25
CA TYR A 400 -9.90 1.67 33.11
C TYR A 400 -9.71 0.21 32.68
N SER A 401 -9.62 -0.70 33.64
CA SER A 401 -9.55 -2.14 33.37
C SER A 401 -10.96 -2.70 33.12
N VAL A 402 -11.13 -3.43 32.03
CA VAL A 402 -12.41 -4.09 31.70
C VAL A 402 -12.34 -5.54 32.15
N PRO A 403 -13.36 -6.09 32.83
CA PRO A 403 -13.37 -7.49 33.25
C PRO A 403 -13.03 -8.46 32.09
N PRO A 404 -12.35 -9.59 32.39
CA PRO A 404 -12.06 -10.59 31.36
C PRO A 404 -13.37 -11.21 30.85
N GLY A 405 -13.54 -11.27 29.54
CA GLY A 405 -14.77 -11.74 28.92
C GLY A 405 -14.85 -11.43 27.44
N GLU A 406 -15.86 -12.00 26.79
CA GLU A 406 -16.12 -11.83 25.36
C GLU A 406 -17.56 -11.33 25.18
N THR A 407 -17.76 -10.38 24.28
CA THR A 407 -19.10 -9.87 23.94
C THR A 407 -19.23 -9.68 22.45
N TYR A 408 -20.43 -9.96 21.94
CA TYR A 408 -20.90 -9.45 20.67
C TYR A 408 -22.08 -8.52 20.95
N SER A 409 -21.95 -7.27 20.55
CA SER A 409 -23.03 -6.29 20.58
C SER A 409 -23.21 -5.73 19.18
N ALA A 410 -24.46 -5.70 18.75
CA ALA A 410 -24.85 -5.15 17.46
C ALA A 410 -25.87 -4.05 17.65
N ILE A 411 -25.83 -3.08 16.73
CA ILE A 411 -26.81 -2.00 16.64
C ILE A 411 -27.35 -1.93 15.21
N GLU A 412 -28.49 -1.28 15.04
CA GLU A 412 -28.99 -0.92 13.72
C GLU A 412 -28.29 0.37 13.26
N ALA A 413 -27.14 0.26 12.61
CA ALA A 413 -26.58 1.40 11.88
C ALA A 413 -27.47 1.73 10.66
N PRO A 414 -27.38 2.93 10.06
CA PRO A 414 -28.20 3.28 8.90
C PRO A 414 -27.95 2.38 7.68
N LYS A 415 -26.74 1.80 7.59
CA LYS A 415 -26.37 0.81 6.57
C LYS A 415 -26.92 -0.59 6.87
N GLY A 416 -27.21 -0.90 8.13
CA GLY A 416 -27.69 -2.19 8.61
C GLY A 416 -27.04 -2.61 9.92
N GLU A 417 -26.99 -3.91 10.16
CA GLU A 417 -26.43 -4.44 11.42
C GLU A 417 -24.91 -4.23 11.48
N MET A 418 -24.49 -3.27 12.30
CA MET A 418 -23.10 -3.08 12.66
C MET A 418 -22.85 -3.76 14.00
N GLY A 419 -21.85 -4.65 14.03
CA GLY A 419 -21.53 -5.43 15.22
C GLY A 419 -20.07 -5.28 15.64
N VAL A 420 -19.82 -5.31 16.94
CA VAL A 420 -18.47 -5.35 17.52
C VAL A 420 -18.35 -6.59 18.38
N PHE A 421 -17.41 -7.45 18.02
CA PHE A 421 -16.97 -8.58 18.83
C PHE A 421 -15.70 -8.19 19.59
N LEU A 422 -15.81 -8.07 20.91
CA LEU A 422 -14.73 -7.60 21.78
C LEU A 422 -14.34 -8.70 22.76
N VAL A 423 -13.04 -8.95 22.86
CA VAL A 423 -12.42 -9.87 23.82
C VAL A 423 -11.53 -9.05 24.76
N SER A 424 -11.80 -9.15 26.06
CA SER A 424 -11.02 -8.56 27.13
C SER A 424 -10.30 -9.65 27.92
N ASP A 425 -9.03 -9.43 28.23
CA ASP A 425 -8.18 -10.29 29.08
C ASP A 425 -8.13 -9.81 30.55
N GLY A 426 -8.91 -8.78 30.90
CA GLY A 426 -8.85 -8.13 32.22
C GLY A 426 -7.96 -6.88 32.27
N SER A 427 -7.25 -6.57 31.19
CA SER A 427 -6.36 -5.40 31.11
C SER A 427 -7.11 -4.10 30.71
N GLU A 428 -6.40 -2.97 30.64
CA GLU A 428 -6.95 -1.70 30.17
C GLU A 428 -7.03 -1.59 28.64
N ARG A 429 -6.59 -2.64 27.92
CA ARG A 429 -6.53 -2.70 26.46
C ARG A 429 -7.40 -3.87 25.96
N PRO A 430 -8.12 -3.73 24.85
CA PRO A 430 -8.85 -4.84 24.27
C PRO A 430 -7.84 -5.85 23.70
N TYR A 431 -7.95 -7.11 24.12
CA TYR A 431 -7.12 -8.19 23.60
C TYR A 431 -7.40 -8.44 22.12
N ARG A 432 -8.68 -8.42 21.75
CA ARG A 432 -9.13 -8.52 20.36
C ARG A 432 -10.39 -7.69 20.16
N CYS A 433 -10.45 -6.97 19.04
CA CYS A 433 -11.64 -6.27 18.59
C CYS A 433 -11.88 -6.60 17.11
N LYS A 434 -12.99 -7.29 16.82
CA LYS A 434 -13.41 -7.61 15.47
C LYS A 434 -14.69 -6.83 15.15
N ILE A 435 -14.70 -6.14 14.02
CA ILE A 435 -15.87 -5.37 13.59
C ILE A 435 -16.57 -6.12 12.44
N ARG A 436 -17.89 -6.25 12.52
CA ARG A 436 -18.78 -6.73 11.46
C ARG A 436 -19.41 -5.53 10.77
N ALA A 437 -19.00 -5.22 9.53
CA ALA A 437 -19.70 -4.24 8.71
C ALA A 437 -20.91 -4.87 8.03
N PRO A 438 -22.00 -4.10 7.88
CA PRO A 438 -23.02 -4.41 6.90
C PRO A 438 -22.45 -4.37 5.46
N GLY A 439 -21.73 -3.30 5.07
CA GLY A 439 -21.25 -3.13 3.70
C GLY A 439 -20.28 -4.21 3.20
N PHE A 440 -19.56 -4.88 4.11
CA PHE A 440 -18.69 -6.01 3.75
C PHE A 440 -19.50 -7.23 3.29
N ALA A 441 -20.60 -7.55 3.98
CA ALA A 441 -21.49 -8.63 3.58
C ALA A 441 -22.23 -8.26 2.28
N HIS A 442 -22.72 -7.03 2.17
CA HIS A 442 -23.38 -6.52 0.96
C HIS A 442 -22.50 -6.64 -0.28
N LEU A 443 -21.25 -6.18 -0.20
CA LEU A 443 -20.30 -6.27 -1.31
C LEU A 443 -19.88 -7.73 -1.60
N GLY A 444 -19.82 -8.58 -0.58
CA GLY A 444 -19.58 -10.02 -0.75
C GLY A 444 -20.66 -10.70 -1.60
N GLY A 445 -21.90 -10.21 -1.54
CA GLY A 445 -23.01 -10.68 -2.38
C GLY A 445 -23.14 -9.97 -3.73
N PHE A 446 -22.26 -9.02 -4.05
CA PHE A 446 -22.39 -8.19 -5.27
C PHE A 446 -22.39 -9.01 -6.56
N ASP A 447 -21.58 -10.05 -6.66
CA ASP A 447 -21.54 -10.93 -7.84
C ASP A 447 -22.90 -11.59 -8.09
N GLN A 448 -23.54 -12.14 -7.05
CA GLN A 448 -24.84 -12.79 -7.21
C GLN A 448 -25.95 -11.80 -7.60
N VAL A 449 -25.89 -10.56 -7.08
CA VAL A 449 -26.90 -9.52 -7.36
C VAL A 449 -26.70 -8.88 -8.74
N SER A 450 -25.46 -8.77 -9.23
CA SER A 450 -25.15 -8.08 -10.50
C SER A 450 -25.16 -8.99 -11.73
N ARG A 451 -25.13 -10.32 -11.56
CA ARG A 451 -25.23 -11.27 -12.68
C ARG A 451 -26.52 -11.06 -13.48
N GLY A 452 -26.39 -11.12 -14.81
CA GLY A 452 -27.49 -10.94 -15.75
C GLY A 452 -27.94 -9.50 -15.94
N HIS A 453 -27.31 -8.54 -15.26
CA HIS A 453 -27.60 -7.11 -15.40
C HIS A 453 -26.62 -6.44 -16.35
N LEU A 454 -26.99 -5.26 -16.83
CA LEU A 454 -26.13 -4.43 -17.67
C LEU A 454 -25.09 -3.68 -16.83
N LEU A 455 -23.99 -3.26 -17.47
CA LEU A 455 -22.94 -2.47 -16.81
C LEU A 455 -23.47 -1.20 -16.12
N ALA A 456 -24.46 -0.52 -16.72
CA ALA A 456 -25.05 0.68 -16.13
C ALA A 456 -25.84 0.37 -14.85
N ASP A 457 -26.41 -0.82 -14.75
CA ASP A 457 -27.24 -1.24 -13.61
C ASP A 457 -26.37 -1.66 -12.42
N ALA A 458 -25.15 -2.16 -12.67
CA ALA A 458 -24.16 -2.38 -11.63
C ALA A 458 -23.87 -1.11 -10.81
N VAL A 459 -23.84 0.06 -11.45
CA VAL A 459 -23.67 1.35 -10.75
C VAL A 459 -24.86 1.64 -9.82
N ALA A 460 -26.08 1.37 -10.27
CA ALA A 460 -27.26 1.52 -9.43
C ALA A 460 -27.23 0.55 -8.23
N ILE A 461 -26.81 -0.71 -8.45
CA ILE A 461 -26.66 -1.72 -7.40
C ILE A 461 -25.64 -1.25 -6.35
N ILE A 462 -24.46 -0.75 -6.77
CA ILE A 462 -23.44 -0.18 -5.88
C ILE A 462 -24.04 0.93 -5.00
N GLY A 463 -24.75 1.88 -5.60
CA GLY A 463 -25.39 2.98 -4.87
C GLY A 463 -26.43 2.49 -3.86
N THR A 464 -27.24 1.49 -4.22
CA THR A 464 -28.26 0.95 -3.29
C THR A 464 -27.71 0.11 -2.15
N MET A 465 -26.52 -0.48 -2.29
CA MET A 465 -25.82 -1.17 -1.19
C MET A 465 -25.18 -0.19 -0.20
N ASP A 466 -25.08 1.10 -0.56
CA ASP A 466 -24.57 2.17 0.30
C ASP A 466 -23.17 1.88 0.87
N LEU A 467 -22.24 1.59 -0.04
CA LEU A 467 -20.89 1.14 0.30
C LEU A 467 -19.99 2.30 0.72
N VAL A 468 -19.46 2.23 1.94
CA VAL A 468 -18.38 3.10 2.43
C VAL A 468 -17.14 2.24 2.68
N PHE A 469 -16.09 2.43 1.89
CA PHE A 469 -14.94 1.52 1.91
C PHE A 469 -14.13 1.53 3.21
N GLY A 470 -14.26 2.56 4.05
CA GLY A 470 -13.62 2.60 5.36
C GLY A 470 -14.11 1.48 6.29
N GLU A 471 -15.36 1.02 6.12
CA GLU A 471 -15.89 -0.14 6.83
C GLU A 471 -15.74 -1.47 6.08
N VAL A 472 -15.59 -1.47 4.76
CA VAL A 472 -15.36 -2.71 4.00
C VAL A 472 -13.92 -3.21 4.22
N ASP A 473 -12.94 -2.31 4.14
CA ASP A 473 -11.51 -2.65 4.08
C ASP A 473 -10.88 -2.88 5.46
N ARG A 474 -11.29 -3.95 6.13
CA ARG A 474 -10.82 -4.27 7.50
C ARG A 474 -10.34 -5.71 7.66
N ARG A 475 -10.32 -6.48 6.57
CA ARG A 475 -10.00 -7.90 6.59
C ARG A 475 -8.50 -8.15 6.83
N ARG A 476 -8.21 -8.84 7.95
CA ARG A 476 -7.13 -9.83 8.00
C ARG A 476 -7.59 -11.05 7.19
N PRO A 477 -6.85 -11.58 6.21
CA PRO A 477 -7.17 -12.90 5.69
C PRO A 477 -7.07 -13.90 6.86
N SER A 478 -8.12 -14.67 7.13
CA SER A 478 -8.15 -15.66 8.21
C SER A 478 -8.73 -16.98 7.70
N PRO A 479 -8.44 -18.15 8.32
CA PRO A 479 -7.77 -18.32 9.61
C PRO A 479 -6.60 -19.34 9.64
N VAL A 480 -5.89 -19.28 10.76
CA VAL A 480 -5.18 -20.40 11.40
C VAL A 480 -5.96 -21.70 11.19
N LYS A 481 -5.32 -22.71 10.58
CA LYS A 481 -5.86 -24.07 10.54
C LYS A 481 -5.80 -24.62 11.97
N PHE A 482 -6.95 -24.80 12.60
CA PHE A 482 -7.07 -25.80 13.65
C PHE A 482 -6.79 -27.16 13.00
N ASN A 483 -5.80 -27.88 13.52
CA ASN A 483 -5.47 -29.23 13.07
C ASN A 483 -6.70 -30.14 13.21
N GLN A 484 -7.36 -30.44 12.10
CA GLN A 484 -8.15 -31.66 11.97
C GLN A 484 -7.24 -32.77 11.45
N PRO A 485 -7.26 -33.98 12.03
CA PRO A 485 -6.43 -35.09 11.58
C PRO A 485 -6.88 -35.54 10.18
N LYS A 486 -5.94 -35.55 9.23
CA LYS A 486 -6.15 -36.02 7.86
C LYS A 486 -6.40 -37.54 7.86
N LEU A 487 -7.51 -37.95 7.26
CA LEU A 487 -7.72 -39.32 6.78
C LEU A 487 -6.89 -39.55 5.52
N GLU A 488 -5.93 -40.46 5.61
CA GLU A 488 -5.10 -40.94 4.50
C GLU A 488 -5.94 -41.74 3.50
N LYS A 489 -5.81 -41.43 2.20
CA LYS A 489 -6.10 -42.39 1.13
C LYS A 489 -5.07 -42.31 0.01
N ALA A 490 -4.24 -43.36 0.00
CA ALA A 490 -3.70 -44.15 -1.09
C ALA A 490 -3.26 -43.47 -2.41
N SER A 491 -1.97 -43.62 -2.68
CA SER A 491 -1.24 -43.40 -3.93
C SER A 491 -1.48 -44.49 -4.99
N THR A 492 -1.48 -44.11 -6.26
CA THR A 492 -1.18 -44.98 -7.42
C THR A 492 -0.25 -44.25 -8.40
N PRO A 493 0.81 -44.87 -8.95
CA PRO A 493 1.84 -44.19 -9.75
C PRO A 493 1.81 -44.50 -11.26
N ALA A 494 2.65 -43.76 -12.01
CA ALA A 494 3.14 -43.92 -13.40
C ALA A 494 2.20 -43.35 -14.51
N THR A 495 2.66 -42.69 -15.58
CA THR A 495 3.85 -42.89 -16.44
C THR A 495 4.31 -41.58 -17.15
N GLU A 496 5.60 -41.51 -17.50
CA GLU A 496 6.24 -40.52 -18.39
C GLU A 496 5.97 -40.84 -19.88
N ASP A 497 5.79 -39.82 -20.74
CA ASP A 497 6.68 -39.49 -21.88
C ASP A 497 6.06 -38.63 -23.03
N THR A 498 6.92 -37.75 -23.57
CA THR A 498 6.99 -37.11 -24.91
C THR A 498 6.43 -35.68 -25.20
N GLN A 499 7.42 -34.76 -25.31
CA GLN A 499 7.72 -33.82 -26.43
C GLN A 499 6.88 -32.55 -26.71
N ALA A 500 7.45 -31.44 -26.23
CA ALA A 500 7.75 -30.16 -26.89
C ALA A 500 6.86 -29.60 -28.03
N VAL A 501 6.11 -28.55 -27.69
CA VAL A 501 5.86 -27.37 -28.55
C VAL A 501 6.00 -26.12 -27.67
N ILE A 502 6.91 -25.22 -28.03
CA ILE A 502 7.17 -23.95 -27.33
C ILE A 502 6.19 -22.90 -27.88
N ASP A 503 5.34 -22.32 -27.02
CA ASP A 503 4.98 -20.90 -27.10
C ASP A 503 4.36 -20.36 -25.79
N MET A 504 5.12 -19.47 -25.15
CA MET A 504 4.75 -18.36 -24.24
C MET A 504 3.54 -18.53 -23.29
N MET A 505 3.80 -18.96 -22.05
CA MET A 505 2.93 -18.73 -20.88
C MET A 505 3.77 -18.58 -19.58
N PRO A 506 3.23 -17.91 -18.54
CA PRO A 506 3.99 -17.33 -17.43
C PRO A 506 4.63 -18.41 -16.55
N LEU A 507 5.92 -18.26 -16.25
CA LEU A 507 6.68 -19.20 -15.45
C LEU A 507 6.06 -19.37 -14.04
N VAL A 508 5.59 -20.60 -13.84
CA VAL A 508 5.06 -21.19 -12.63
C VAL A 508 6.10 -21.19 -11.51
N TYR A 509 5.62 -20.89 -10.30
CA TYR A 509 6.18 -21.25 -9.00
C TYR A 509 7.26 -22.34 -9.03
N GLN A 510 8.51 -21.97 -8.75
CA GLN A 510 9.41 -22.89 -8.07
C GLN A 510 9.24 -22.66 -6.55
N PRO A 511 8.77 -23.67 -5.79
CA PRO A 511 8.76 -23.56 -4.34
C PRO A 511 10.19 -23.74 -3.84
N LEU A 512 10.79 -22.67 -3.30
CA LEU A 512 11.91 -22.80 -2.36
C LEU A 512 11.44 -23.72 -1.22
N PRO A 513 12.12 -24.85 -0.95
CA PRO A 513 11.70 -25.80 0.06
C PRO A 513 11.89 -25.15 1.44
N ASN A 514 10.79 -25.07 2.19
CA ASN A 514 10.66 -24.52 3.55
C ASN A 514 10.92 -23.02 3.68
N PRO A 515 9.88 -22.15 3.63
CA PRO A 515 10.07 -20.77 4.10
C PRO A 515 10.41 -20.82 5.59
N SER A 516 11.57 -20.29 5.95
CA SER A 516 11.95 -20.07 7.35
C SER A 516 10.82 -19.35 8.08
N PRO A 517 10.68 -19.51 9.41
CA PRO A 517 9.67 -18.81 10.21
C PRO A 517 9.81 -17.28 10.15
N LEU A 518 10.84 -16.77 9.49
CA LEU A 518 11.15 -15.36 9.30
C LEU A 518 10.52 -14.77 8.02
N LEU A 519 10.13 -15.59 7.03
CA LEU A 519 9.44 -15.17 5.79
C LEU A 519 7.91 -15.32 5.90
N LEU A 520 7.32 -14.59 6.85
CA LEU A 520 5.89 -14.70 7.16
C LEU A 520 4.98 -13.88 6.22
N SER A 521 5.45 -12.73 5.72
CA SER A 521 4.65 -11.86 4.85
C SER A 521 4.85 -12.16 3.37
N GLU A 522 3.79 -12.03 2.57
CA GLU A 522 3.88 -12.12 1.10
C GLU A 522 4.88 -11.10 0.53
N GLU A 523 4.94 -9.90 1.11
CA GLU A 523 5.91 -8.86 0.76
C GLU A 523 7.37 -9.33 0.99
N SER A 524 7.65 -9.99 2.12
CA SER A 524 8.99 -10.52 2.39
C SER A 524 9.36 -11.66 1.45
N ARG A 525 8.39 -12.51 1.06
CA ARG A 525 8.63 -13.58 0.07
C ARG A 525 8.87 -13.02 -1.32
N PHE A 526 8.09 -12.03 -1.72
CA PHE A 526 8.26 -11.34 -3.00
C PHE A 526 9.62 -10.64 -3.08
N LEU A 527 10.00 -9.89 -2.05
CA LEU A 527 11.30 -9.22 -2.00
C LEU A 527 12.45 -10.23 -1.92
N MET A 528 12.30 -11.34 -1.22
CA MET A 528 13.32 -12.37 -1.20
C MET A 528 13.48 -13.06 -2.56
N HIS A 529 12.37 -13.32 -3.25
CA HIS A 529 12.39 -13.83 -4.61
C HIS A 529 13.04 -12.83 -5.57
N THR A 530 12.68 -11.55 -5.48
CA THR A 530 13.30 -10.46 -6.25
C THR A 530 14.80 -10.36 -5.95
N PHE A 531 15.21 -10.54 -4.69
CA PHE A 531 16.61 -10.59 -4.32
C PHE A 531 17.34 -11.73 -5.00
N ALA A 532 16.83 -12.96 -4.87
CA ALA A 532 17.47 -14.16 -5.41
C ALA A 532 17.57 -14.16 -6.95
N THR A 533 16.54 -13.66 -7.63
CA THR A 533 16.45 -13.69 -9.09
C THR A 533 17.11 -12.50 -9.77
N GLN A 534 17.02 -11.31 -9.18
CA GLN A 534 17.44 -10.04 -9.79
C GLN A 534 18.51 -9.36 -8.96
N THR A 535 18.21 -8.87 -7.75
CA THR A 535 19.13 -7.98 -7.01
C THR A 535 20.50 -8.61 -6.72
N ALA A 536 20.56 -9.91 -6.42
CA ALA A 536 21.81 -10.61 -6.15
C ALA A 536 22.74 -10.63 -7.38
N LYS A 537 22.19 -10.92 -8.57
CA LYS A 537 22.91 -10.91 -9.85
C LYS A 537 23.32 -9.49 -10.26
N MET A 538 22.58 -8.48 -9.82
CA MET A 538 22.93 -7.08 -10.07
C MET A 538 24.10 -6.63 -9.19
N LEU A 539 24.09 -6.97 -7.90
CA LEU A 539 25.18 -6.60 -6.99
C LEU A 539 26.47 -7.35 -7.31
N PHE A 540 26.34 -8.60 -7.77
CA PHE A 540 27.47 -9.47 -8.06
C PHE A 540 27.25 -10.20 -9.40
N PRO A 541 27.56 -9.56 -10.54
CA PRO A 541 27.21 -10.08 -11.85
C PRO A 541 28.01 -11.33 -12.25
N ALA A 542 29.27 -11.44 -11.80
CA ALA A 542 30.14 -12.57 -12.12
C ALA A 542 30.43 -13.49 -10.91
N ALA A 543 29.87 -13.22 -9.73
CA ALA A 543 30.23 -13.98 -8.52
C ALA A 543 29.90 -15.48 -8.62
N PRO A 544 30.70 -16.34 -7.93
CA PRO A 544 30.49 -17.77 -7.94
C PRO A 544 29.13 -18.13 -7.31
N GLU A 545 28.41 -19.08 -7.93
CA GLU A 545 27.07 -19.48 -7.48
C GLU A 545 27.04 -19.90 -6.00
N TYR A 546 28.10 -20.55 -5.52
CA TYR A 546 28.26 -20.92 -4.12
C TYR A 546 28.15 -19.71 -3.18
N PHE A 547 28.77 -18.57 -3.52
CA PHE A 547 28.71 -17.36 -2.70
C PHE A 547 27.28 -16.83 -2.58
N LEU A 548 26.55 -16.77 -3.69
CA LEU A 548 25.16 -16.31 -3.71
C LEU A 548 24.22 -17.29 -2.98
N GLN A 549 24.39 -18.60 -3.21
CA GLN A 549 23.60 -19.64 -2.55
C GLN A 549 23.86 -19.66 -1.03
N ARG A 550 25.11 -19.52 -0.59
CA ARG A 550 25.47 -19.45 0.84
C ARG A 550 24.91 -18.19 1.48
N MET A 551 25.00 -17.03 0.82
CA MET A 551 24.41 -15.78 1.32
C MET A 551 22.89 -15.89 1.48
N ILE A 552 22.19 -16.43 0.47
CA ILE A 552 20.73 -16.62 0.50
C ILE A 552 20.33 -17.66 1.55
N GLY A 553 21.06 -18.77 1.67
CA GLY A 553 20.84 -19.81 2.66
C GLY A 553 21.02 -19.30 4.09
N SER A 554 22.15 -18.63 4.37
CA SER A 554 22.42 -18.03 5.69
C SER A 554 21.40 -16.95 6.06
N ALA A 555 20.86 -16.20 5.10
CA ALA A 555 19.81 -15.22 5.35
C ALA A 555 18.51 -15.87 5.84
N MET A 556 18.21 -17.11 5.45
CA MET A 556 17.01 -17.81 5.96
C MET A 556 17.11 -18.14 7.45
N GLU A 557 18.32 -18.28 7.98
CA GLU A 557 18.58 -18.64 9.38
C GLU A 557 18.87 -17.42 10.26
N THR A 558 19.43 -16.35 9.67
CA THR A 558 19.86 -15.16 10.42
C THR A 558 18.96 -13.95 10.15
N PRO A 559 18.19 -13.47 11.16
CA PRO A 559 17.16 -12.46 10.93
C PRO A 559 17.72 -11.11 10.52
N HIS A 560 18.84 -10.67 11.09
CA HIS A 560 19.42 -9.37 10.73
C HIS A 560 19.92 -9.34 9.28
N LEU A 561 20.52 -10.45 8.80
CA LEU A 561 20.96 -10.59 7.41
C LEU A 561 19.76 -10.59 6.47
N LEU A 562 18.71 -11.36 6.79
CA LEU A 562 17.47 -11.38 6.00
C LEU A 562 16.92 -9.98 5.78
N HIS A 563 16.75 -9.21 6.85
CA HIS A 563 16.20 -7.86 6.77
C HIS A 563 17.12 -6.91 5.97
N ALA A 564 18.44 -7.07 6.04
CA ALA A 564 19.36 -6.29 5.22
C ALA A 564 19.22 -6.61 3.73
N LEU A 565 19.12 -7.89 3.35
CA LEU A 565 18.92 -8.28 1.95
C LEU A 565 17.57 -7.84 1.41
N LEU A 566 16.51 -7.93 2.22
CA LEU A 566 15.18 -7.42 1.87
C LEU A 566 15.16 -5.90 1.69
N ALA A 567 15.90 -5.16 2.51
CA ALA A 567 16.07 -3.72 2.35
C ALA A 567 16.76 -3.37 1.03
N SER A 568 17.84 -4.09 0.69
CA SER A 568 18.55 -3.92 -0.59
C SER A 568 17.66 -4.24 -1.79
N SER A 569 16.89 -5.34 -1.73
CA SER A 569 15.94 -5.69 -2.78
C SER A 569 14.82 -4.67 -2.93
N CYS A 570 14.25 -4.18 -1.83
CA CYS A 570 13.21 -3.15 -1.86
C CYS A 570 13.73 -1.85 -2.47
N SER A 571 14.94 -1.43 -2.09
CA SER A 571 15.62 -0.25 -2.62
C SER A 571 15.83 -0.37 -4.13
N HIS A 572 16.40 -1.50 -4.59
CA HIS A 572 16.64 -1.79 -6.01
C HIS A 572 15.35 -1.88 -6.83
N HIS A 573 14.36 -2.64 -6.35
CA HIS A 573 13.06 -2.82 -7.01
C HIS A 573 12.30 -1.50 -7.18
N SER A 574 12.30 -0.65 -6.14
CA SER A 574 11.64 0.67 -6.22
C SER A 574 12.23 1.56 -7.32
N ARG A 575 13.55 1.49 -7.54
CA ARG A 575 14.23 2.25 -8.58
C ARG A 575 14.01 1.67 -9.98
N LEU A 576 13.97 0.35 -10.10
CA LEU A 576 13.64 -0.33 -11.37
C LEU A 576 12.24 0.07 -11.87
N ILE A 577 11.25 0.13 -10.98
CA ILE A 577 9.87 0.51 -11.31
C ILE A 577 9.69 2.03 -11.37
N GLN A 578 10.70 2.81 -10.96
CA GLN A 578 10.63 4.26 -10.78
C GLN A 578 9.50 4.68 -9.80
N ASP A 579 9.21 3.81 -8.83
CA ASP A 579 8.20 4.06 -7.80
C ASP A 579 8.76 5.01 -6.73
N SER A 580 8.45 6.30 -6.87
CA SER A 580 8.80 7.33 -5.90
C SER A 580 7.84 7.42 -4.70
N GLY A 581 6.87 6.50 -4.62
CA GLY A 581 5.81 6.47 -3.63
C GLY A 581 6.29 6.36 -2.17
N PRO A 582 5.47 6.82 -1.20
CA PRO A 582 5.82 6.76 0.22
C PRO A 582 5.89 5.32 0.75
N ARG A 583 5.19 4.37 0.13
CA ARG A 583 5.12 2.97 0.55
C ARG A 583 6.45 2.24 0.38
N SER A 584 7.06 2.32 -0.80
CA SER A 584 8.36 1.68 -1.09
C SER A 584 9.46 2.22 -0.19
N LYS A 585 9.50 3.54 0.03
CA LYS A 585 10.41 4.21 0.97
C LYS A 585 10.20 3.75 2.41
N MET A 586 8.95 3.69 2.87
CA MET A 586 8.63 3.23 4.22
C MET A 586 9.01 1.75 4.41
N MET A 587 8.83 0.91 3.40
CA MET A 587 9.21 -0.51 3.43
C MET A 587 10.73 -0.70 3.47
N CYS A 588 11.47 0.05 2.65
CA CYS A 588 12.93 0.08 2.72
C CYS A 588 13.40 0.48 4.12
N LEU A 589 12.87 1.59 4.66
CA LEU A 589 13.18 2.08 6.01
C LEU A 589 12.80 1.09 7.12
N LYS A 590 11.69 0.36 6.96
CA LYS A 590 11.26 -0.67 7.90
C LYS A 590 12.30 -1.79 7.98
N TYR A 591 12.71 -2.33 6.84
CA TYR A 591 13.66 -3.43 6.81
C TYR A 591 15.08 -2.99 7.19
N THR A 592 15.52 -1.78 6.84
CA THR A 592 16.80 -1.25 7.35
C THR A 592 16.79 -1.11 8.87
N ASN A 593 15.72 -0.59 9.46
CA ASN A 593 15.60 -0.46 10.92
C ASN A 593 15.60 -1.82 11.63
N MET A 594 14.93 -2.82 11.06
CA MET A 594 14.93 -4.18 11.60
C MET A 594 16.32 -4.84 11.48
N ALA A 595 17.02 -4.62 10.37
CA ALA A 595 18.39 -5.09 10.18
C ALA A 595 19.36 -4.44 11.18
N ILE A 596 19.27 -3.13 11.38
CA ILE A 596 20.11 -2.39 12.33
C ILE A 596 19.82 -2.82 13.78
N ALA A 597 18.54 -3.00 14.14
CA ALA A 597 18.17 -3.48 15.47
C ALA A 597 18.72 -4.89 15.74
N GLY A 598 18.60 -5.80 14.77
CA GLY A 598 19.13 -7.15 14.87
C GLY A 598 20.67 -7.20 14.85
N LEU A 599 21.32 -6.33 14.07
CA LEU A 599 22.78 -6.19 14.07
C LEU A 599 23.27 -5.68 15.42
N ARG A 600 22.58 -4.69 16.02
CA ARG A 600 22.92 -4.18 17.35
C ARG A 600 22.82 -5.27 18.43
N SER A 601 21.80 -6.13 18.38
CA SER A 601 21.72 -7.27 19.30
C SER A 601 22.84 -8.28 19.05
N ALA A 602 23.14 -8.61 17.79
CA ALA A 602 24.20 -9.56 17.46
C ALA A 602 25.60 -9.06 17.86
N LEU A 603 25.82 -7.73 17.86
CA LEU A 603 27.08 -7.12 18.32
C LEU A 603 27.22 -7.11 19.85
N CYS A 604 26.14 -7.24 20.61
CA CYS A 604 26.22 -7.37 22.07
C CYS A 604 26.72 -8.76 22.50
N ASP A 605 26.53 -9.79 21.66
CA ASP A 605 26.96 -11.16 21.91
C ASP A 605 28.31 -11.44 21.21
N PRO A 606 29.42 -11.70 21.93
CA PRO A 606 30.74 -11.86 21.33
C PRO A 606 30.81 -13.03 20.33
N ASP A 607 30.05 -14.11 20.56
CA ASP A 607 29.98 -15.29 19.69
C ASP A 607 29.18 -15.05 18.40
N GLN A 608 28.29 -14.05 18.38
CA GLN A 608 27.55 -13.66 17.18
C GLN A 608 28.24 -12.53 16.42
N ALA A 609 28.97 -11.67 17.12
CA ALA A 609 29.72 -10.56 16.54
C ALA A 609 30.80 -11.01 15.53
N THR A 610 31.41 -12.18 15.76
CA THR A 610 32.48 -12.76 14.91
C THR A 610 31.96 -13.66 13.79
N LYS A 611 30.64 -13.84 13.66
CA LYS A 611 30.05 -14.66 12.59
C LYS A 611 30.11 -13.96 11.22
N PRO A 612 30.40 -14.70 10.14
CA PRO A 612 30.46 -14.13 8.79
C PRO A 612 29.10 -13.54 8.35
N GLU A 613 27.98 -14.08 8.83
CA GLU A 613 26.64 -13.55 8.53
C GLU A 613 26.44 -12.14 9.09
N THR A 614 26.94 -11.87 10.29
CA THR A 614 26.86 -10.56 10.95
C THR A 614 27.68 -9.52 10.19
N VAL A 615 28.87 -9.90 9.73
CA VAL A 615 29.72 -9.06 8.84
C VAL A 615 29.02 -8.80 7.50
N THR A 616 28.45 -9.84 6.90
CA THR A 616 27.69 -9.73 5.63
C THR A 616 26.52 -8.76 5.77
N THR A 617 25.86 -8.76 6.94
CA THR A 617 24.75 -7.85 7.25
C THR A 617 25.22 -6.40 7.26
N ALA A 618 26.32 -6.11 7.95
CA ALA A 618 26.91 -4.78 8.00
C ALA A 618 27.39 -4.31 6.60
N MET A 619 27.96 -5.23 5.80
CA MET A 619 28.40 -4.95 4.44
C MET A 619 27.24 -4.65 3.48
N ALA A 620 26.14 -5.41 3.58
CA ALA A 620 24.91 -5.16 2.80
C ALA A 620 24.26 -3.81 3.14
N LEU A 621 24.27 -3.41 4.42
CA LEU A 621 23.79 -2.08 4.82
C LEU A 621 24.70 -0.96 4.31
N CYS A 622 26.03 -1.13 4.41
CA CYS A 622 27.00 -0.16 3.91
C CYS A 622 26.84 0.06 2.39
N THR A 623 26.71 -1.01 1.60
CA THR A 623 26.49 -0.90 0.16
C THR A 623 25.14 -0.27 -0.21
N ASN A 624 24.08 -0.52 0.56
CA ASN A 624 22.81 0.16 0.36
C ASN A 624 22.94 1.68 0.67
N ASP A 625 23.67 2.06 1.71
CA ASP A 625 23.95 3.48 2.02
C ASP A 625 24.77 4.17 0.94
N VAL A 626 25.74 3.47 0.35
CA VAL A 626 26.51 3.93 -0.81
C VAL A 626 25.57 4.15 -1.99
N CYS A 627 24.75 3.15 -2.34
CA CYS A 627 23.77 3.23 -3.43
C CYS A 627 22.71 4.33 -3.26
N ASN A 628 22.37 4.67 -2.01
CA ASN A 628 21.46 5.77 -1.67
C ASN A 628 22.21 7.10 -1.47
N GLY A 629 23.54 7.09 -1.56
CA GLY A 629 24.50 8.15 -1.24
C GLY A 629 24.17 8.96 0.01
N ASN A 630 24.08 8.26 1.14
CA ASN A 630 24.01 8.85 2.47
C ASN A 630 25.42 9.24 2.96
N MET A 631 25.91 10.39 2.51
CA MET A 631 27.33 10.80 2.56
C MET A 631 28.05 10.68 3.91
N LYS A 632 27.34 10.94 5.02
CA LYS A 632 27.95 10.92 6.37
C LYS A 632 27.93 9.54 7.04
N ILE A 633 27.03 8.66 6.63
CA ILE A 633 26.71 7.42 7.34
C ILE A 633 27.57 6.25 6.82
N TRP A 634 27.73 6.14 5.50
CA TRP A 634 28.41 4.98 4.89
C TRP A 634 29.87 4.83 5.35
N ARG A 635 30.62 5.93 5.56
CA ARG A 635 32.01 5.89 6.06
C ARG A 635 32.10 5.29 7.46
N THR A 636 31.19 5.68 8.34
CA THR A 636 31.14 5.16 9.71
C THR A 636 30.79 3.67 9.71
N HIS A 637 29.89 3.26 8.81
CA HIS A 637 29.55 1.85 8.61
C HIS A 637 30.73 1.06 8.04
N LEU A 638 31.45 1.59 7.04
CA LEU A 638 32.63 0.94 6.45
C LEU A 638 33.75 0.75 7.49
N GLY A 639 34.03 1.76 8.31
CA GLY A 639 34.98 1.64 9.42
C GLY A 639 34.54 0.62 10.49
N GLY A 640 33.23 0.47 10.72
CA GLY A 640 32.66 -0.59 11.56
C GLY A 640 32.89 -1.99 10.97
N VAL A 641 32.60 -2.16 9.67
CA VAL A 641 32.83 -3.41 8.94
C VAL A 641 34.29 -3.84 9.00
N LEU A 642 35.23 -2.89 8.83
CA LEU A 642 36.67 -3.15 8.94
C LEU A 642 37.04 -3.78 10.29
N ARG A 643 36.53 -3.21 11.40
CA ARG A 643 36.79 -3.74 12.75
C ARG A 643 36.21 -5.13 12.94
N MET A 644 35.03 -5.39 12.39
CA MET A 644 34.39 -6.71 12.45
C MET A 644 35.16 -7.76 11.65
N LEU A 645 35.62 -7.40 10.45
CA LEU A 645 36.48 -8.27 9.62
C LEU A 645 37.82 -8.56 10.29
N MET A 646 38.44 -7.57 10.95
CA MET A 646 39.66 -7.78 11.73
C MET A 646 39.42 -8.71 12.92
N GLY A 647 38.29 -8.57 13.63
CA GLY A 647 37.90 -9.46 14.71
C GLY A 647 37.70 -10.91 14.22
N LEU A 648 37.10 -11.07 13.04
CA LEU A 648 36.91 -12.37 12.39
C LEU A 648 38.25 -13.03 12.03
N LEU A 649 39.22 -12.28 11.49
CA LEU A 649 40.59 -12.78 11.22
C LEU A 649 41.35 -13.14 12.50
N GLN A 650 41.22 -12.33 13.55
CA GLN A 650 41.88 -12.61 14.84
C GLN A 650 41.31 -13.85 15.52
N TYR A 651 40.00 -14.04 15.47
CA TYR A 651 39.33 -15.24 15.97
C TYR A 651 39.75 -16.50 15.18
N GLN A 652 39.93 -16.38 13.86
CA GLN A 652 40.28 -17.50 12.97
C GLN A 652 41.76 -17.89 12.99
N ARG A 653 42.69 -16.98 13.30
CA ARG A 653 44.12 -17.32 13.48
C ARG A 653 44.38 -18.34 14.60
N ALA A 654 43.40 -18.61 15.46
CA ALA A 654 43.44 -19.67 16.46
C ALA A 654 43.11 -21.09 15.91
N SER A 655 42.58 -21.21 14.68
CA SER A 655 42.17 -22.48 14.05
C SER A 655 42.48 -22.52 12.54
N PRO A 656 43.53 -23.22 12.07
CA PRO A 656 44.05 -23.13 10.70
C PRO A 656 43.16 -23.73 9.59
N ILE A 657 42.01 -24.33 9.92
CA ILE A 657 41.12 -25.01 8.95
C ILE A 657 40.17 -24.02 8.23
N LEU A 658 39.96 -22.81 8.78
CA LEU A 658 38.97 -21.84 8.25
C LEU A 658 39.53 -20.80 7.27
N MET A 659 40.84 -20.80 6.97
CA MET A 659 41.46 -19.83 6.05
C MET A 659 41.04 -20.03 4.58
N ASP A 660 40.53 -21.22 4.25
CA ASP A 660 40.13 -21.61 2.90
C ASP A 660 38.60 -21.52 2.65
N ASP A 661 37.80 -20.91 3.55
CA ASP A 661 36.37 -20.74 3.27
C ASP A 661 36.18 -19.73 2.12
N PRO A 662 35.73 -20.17 0.92
CA PRO A 662 35.58 -19.29 -0.23
C PRO A 662 34.56 -18.18 0.03
N PHE A 663 33.58 -18.37 0.93
CA PHE A 663 32.61 -17.34 1.27
C PHE A 663 33.25 -16.14 1.95
N ILE A 664 34.18 -16.39 2.88
CA ILE A 664 34.87 -15.36 3.64
C ILE A 664 35.85 -14.60 2.75
N GLN A 665 36.55 -15.30 1.85
CA GLN A 665 37.40 -14.67 0.84
C GLN A 665 36.60 -13.72 -0.05
N CYS A 666 35.39 -14.12 -0.47
CA CYS A 666 34.49 -13.27 -1.24
C CYS A 666 34.06 -12.01 -0.46
N LEU A 667 33.78 -12.13 0.84
CA LEU A 667 33.48 -10.98 1.70
C LEU A 667 34.65 -10.00 1.81
N PHE A 668 35.88 -10.51 1.93
CA PHE A 668 37.08 -9.68 1.95
C PHE A 668 37.29 -8.94 0.62
N LYS A 669 37.11 -9.64 -0.51
CA LYS A 669 37.18 -9.06 -1.86
C LYS A 669 36.16 -7.93 -2.00
N TRP A 670 34.91 -8.18 -1.61
CA TRP A 670 33.84 -7.17 -1.64
C TRP A 670 34.15 -5.95 -0.76
N PHE A 671 34.66 -6.15 0.46
CA PHE A 671 35.06 -5.05 1.32
C PHE A 671 36.18 -4.22 0.68
N LYS A 672 37.22 -4.89 0.17
CA LYS A 672 38.38 -4.24 -0.43
C LYS A 672 38.00 -3.42 -1.66
N THR A 673 37.12 -3.93 -2.52
CA THR A 673 36.66 -3.17 -3.69
C THR A 673 35.95 -1.87 -3.29
N VAL A 674 35.08 -1.91 -2.28
CA VAL A 674 34.37 -0.72 -1.80
C VAL A 674 35.34 0.28 -1.17
N ASP A 675 36.29 -0.19 -0.33
CA ASP A 675 37.27 0.64 0.35
C ASP A 675 38.21 1.37 -0.63
N ILE A 676 38.71 0.66 -1.65
CA ILE A 676 39.61 1.22 -2.67
C ILE A 676 38.87 2.23 -3.56
N LEU A 677 37.68 1.88 -4.04
CA LEU A 677 36.89 2.79 -4.90
C LEU A 677 36.45 4.04 -4.12
N ALA A 678 36.13 3.90 -2.83
CA ALA A 678 35.89 5.02 -1.93
C ALA A 678 37.14 5.92 -1.78
N ALA A 679 38.32 5.33 -1.62
CA ALA A 679 39.58 6.07 -1.52
C ALA A 679 39.92 6.82 -2.83
N LEU A 680 39.71 6.20 -3.99
CA LEU A 680 39.98 6.80 -5.30
C LEU A 680 38.99 7.92 -5.68
N SER A 681 37.77 7.87 -5.14
CA SER A 681 36.70 8.82 -5.47
C SER A 681 36.51 9.96 -4.43
N GLY A 682 37.15 9.88 -3.26
CA GLY A 682 36.86 10.71 -2.09
C GLY A 682 37.61 12.05 -1.98
N VAL A 683 36.95 13.03 -1.34
CA VAL A 683 37.44 14.42 -1.14
C VAL A 683 38.26 14.61 0.16
N HIS A 684 38.12 13.77 1.18
CA HIS A 684 38.93 13.87 2.40
C HIS A 684 39.88 12.69 2.52
N GLY A 685 41.17 12.97 2.35
CA GLY A 685 42.29 12.03 2.31
C GLY A 685 42.64 11.38 3.65
N GLU A 686 41.66 11.00 4.46
CA GLU A 686 41.88 9.99 5.49
C GLU A 686 41.31 8.68 4.98
N CYS A 687 42.15 7.95 4.26
CA CYS A 687 41.94 6.53 4.06
C CYS A 687 42.01 5.89 5.45
N ILE A 688 40.90 5.82 6.20
CA ILE A 688 40.77 5.42 7.62
C ILE A 688 42.09 4.92 8.19
N ASP A 689 42.90 5.83 8.74
CA ASP A 689 44.16 5.51 9.40
C ASP A 689 43.82 4.81 10.71
N SER A 690 43.60 3.51 10.60
CA SER A 690 43.44 2.61 11.74
C SER A 690 44.65 1.67 11.80
N PRO A 691 45.23 1.47 13.00
CA PRO A 691 46.33 0.54 13.21
C PRO A 691 45.81 -0.88 12.93
N GLY A 692 46.07 -1.38 11.71
CA GLY A 692 45.59 -2.71 11.30
C GLY A 692 45.62 -2.99 9.80
N LYS A 693 45.83 -1.99 8.92
CA LYS A 693 45.93 -2.20 7.45
C LYS A 693 47.02 -3.21 7.03
N GLY A 694 48.14 -3.27 7.76
CA GLY A 694 49.20 -4.26 7.52
C GLY A 694 48.76 -5.72 7.70
N ALA A 695 47.72 -5.99 8.52
CA ALA A 695 47.22 -7.35 8.73
C ALA A 695 46.30 -7.84 7.58
N LEU A 696 45.70 -6.92 6.82
CA LEU A 696 44.88 -7.22 5.64
C LEU A 696 45.72 -7.31 4.35
N ASN A 697 46.94 -6.78 4.34
CA ASN A 697 47.90 -7.01 3.27
C ASN A 697 48.38 -8.47 3.23
N GLY A 698 48.23 -9.25 4.31
CA GLY A 698 48.52 -10.69 4.32
C GLY A 698 47.58 -11.54 3.46
N LEU A 699 46.48 -10.98 2.92
CA LEU A 699 45.69 -11.63 1.87
C LEU A 699 46.39 -11.55 0.49
N SER A 700 47.43 -10.72 0.35
CA SER A 700 48.35 -10.74 -0.81
C SER A 700 49.09 -12.08 -0.95
N ASP A 701 49.20 -12.85 0.13
CA ASP A 701 49.80 -14.19 0.08
C ASP A 701 48.88 -15.20 -0.65
N TYR A 702 47.62 -14.82 -0.93
CA TYR A 702 46.65 -15.56 -1.74
C TYR A 702 46.42 -14.93 -3.12
N ALA A 703 47.37 -14.12 -3.62
CA ALA A 703 47.30 -13.52 -4.95
C ALA A 703 47.08 -14.60 -6.02
N THR A 704 45.86 -14.68 -6.53
CA THR A 704 45.51 -15.54 -7.65
C THR A 704 45.95 -14.84 -8.94
N TRP A 705 46.69 -15.54 -9.82
CA TRP A 705 47.18 -15.05 -11.12
C TRP A 705 46.06 -14.66 -12.12
N HIS A 706 44.81 -14.55 -11.68
CA HIS A 706 43.62 -14.44 -12.52
C HIS A 706 42.78 -13.19 -12.19
N VAL A 707 41.96 -12.76 -13.15
CA VAL A 707 40.94 -11.72 -12.95
C VAL A 707 39.89 -12.22 -11.96
N ASP A 708 39.59 -11.43 -10.94
CA ASP A 708 38.63 -11.80 -9.91
C ASP A 708 37.18 -11.49 -10.33
N GLU A 709 36.29 -12.44 -10.07
CA GLU A 709 34.88 -12.43 -10.45
C GLU A 709 34.02 -11.43 -9.64
N ILE A 710 34.49 -10.99 -8.47
CA ILE A 710 33.74 -10.06 -7.60
C ILE A 710 34.15 -8.62 -7.87
N SER A 711 35.45 -8.37 -8.02
CA SER A 711 35.97 -7.03 -8.29
C SER A 711 35.92 -6.65 -9.78
N GLY A 712 35.98 -7.63 -10.69
CA GLY A 712 36.10 -7.41 -12.13
C GLY A 712 37.53 -7.07 -12.60
N TYR A 713 38.53 -7.19 -11.72
CA TYR A 713 39.94 -6.94 -12.02
C TYR A 713 40.87 -7.81 -11.15
N SER A 714 42.14 -7.98 -11.56
CA SER A 714 43.11 -8.78 -10.79
C SER A 714 43.37 -8.18 -9.40
N LEU A 715 43.45 -9.02 -8.37
CA LEU A 715 43.78 -8.59 -7.00
C LEU A 715 45.16 -7.93 -6.89
N ASP A 716 46.07 -8.19 -7.84
CA ASP A 716 47.38 -7.52 -7.94
C ASP A 716 47.24 -6.00 -8.20
N LEU A 717 46.11 -5.57 -8.74
CA LEU A 717 45.83 -4.16 -9.00
C LEU A 717 45.45 -3.39 -7.72
N ILE A 718 44.94 -4.08 -6.69
CA ILE A 718 44.54 -3.49 -5.40
C ILE A 718 45.68 -2.68 -4.73
N PRO A 719 46.88 -3.26 -4.48
CA PRO A 719 47.97 -2.52 -3.85
C PRO A 719 48.44 -1.34 -4.72
N ILE A 720 48.42 -1.48 -6.04
CA ILE A 720 48.79 -0.41 -6.97
C ILE A 720 47.81 0.76 -6.86
N LEU A 721 46.50 0.49 -6.92
CA LEU A 721 45.46 1.52 -6.77
C LEU A 721 45.52 2.22 -5.40
N ALA A 722 45.81 1.46 -4.33
CA ALA A 722 46.00 2.03 -3.01
C ALA A 722 47.19 2.99 -2.96
N GLU A 723 48.33 2.63 -3.56
CA GLU A 723 49.49 3.52 -3.66
C GLU A 723 49.21 4.74 -4.55
N VAL A 724 48.54 4.56 -5.71
CA VAL A 724 48.11 5.69 -6.57
C VAL A 724 47.21 6.66 -5.78
N SER A 725 46.26 6.14 -5.00
CA SER A 725 45.38 6.97 -4.18
C SER A 725 46.16 7.76 -3.10
N LYS A 726 47.18 7.13 -2.51
CA LYS A 726 48.04 7.75 -1.49
C LYS A 726 48.88 8.87 -2.10
N LEU A 727 49.54 8.62 -3.23
CA LEU A 727 50.34 9.62 -3.94
C LEU A 727 49.46 10.80 -4.40
N ALA A 728 48.29 10.53 -4.97
CA ALA A 728 47.34 11.58 -5.36
C ALA A 728 46.88 12.42 -4.16
N SER A 729 46.63 11.79 -3.00
CA SER A 729 46.24 12.50 -1.78
C SER A 729 47.37 13.37 -1.20
N GLN A 730 48.63 12.92 -1.29
CA GLN A 730 49.80 13.69 -0.86
C GLN A 730 49.96 14.96 -1.69
N ILE A 731 49.87 14.85 -3.01
CA ILE A 731 49.95 15.99 -3.95
C ILE A 731 48.82 16.99 -3.70
N ARG A 732 47.64 16.49 -3.32
CA ARG A 732 46.49 17.33 -3.00
C ARG A 732 46.61 18.06 -1.65
N LEU A 733 47.17 17.41 -0.62
CA LEU A 733 47.41 18.05 0.68
C LEU A 733 48.46 19.15 0.56
N SER A 734 49.54 18.92 -0.19
CA SER A 734 50.53 19.98 -0.50
C SER A 734 49.92 21.16 -1.25
N ALA A 735 48.90 20.93 -2.08
CA ALA A 735 48.19 21.99 -2.80
C ALA A 735 47.24 22.85 -1.94
N SER A 736 46.96 22.45 -0.68
CA SER A 736 46.09 23.20 0.22
C SER A 736 46.83 24.23 1.10
N GLU A 737 48.15 24.20 1.11
CA GLU A 737 49.00 25.05 1.97
C GLU A 737 49.64 26.25 1.23
N GLU A 738 49.72 26.27 -0.11
CA GLU A 738 50.32 27.36 -0.90
C GLU A 738 49.46 27.80 -2.13
N ASN A 739 49.69 29.04 -2.59
CA ASN A 739 48.89 29.75 -3.61
C ASN A 739 48.67 28.98 -4.93
N GLU A 740 47.49 29.19 -5.52
CA GLU A 740 46.81 28.41 -6.58
C GLU A 740 47.48 28.24 -7.97
N GLU A 741 48.79 28.46 -8.16
CA GLU A 741 49.37 28.45 -9.53
C GLU A 741 50.59 27.55 -9.80
N ASP A 742 51.21 26.89 -8.81
CA ASP A 742 52.36 25.98 -9.06
C ASP A 742 52.19 24.58 -8.43
N TYR A 743 51.55 23.66 -9.18
CA TYR A 743 51.50 22.24 -8.81
C TYR A 743 52.82 21.55 -9.20
N THR A 744 53.71 21.26 -8.25
CA THR A 744 54.93 20.50 -8.52
C THR A 744 54.96 19.18 -7.75
N ALA A 745 55.04 18.07 -8.46
CA ALA A 745 55.24 16.74 -7.87
C ALA A 745 56.70 16.60 -7.40
N SER A 746 56.94 16.03 -6.23
CA SER A 746 58.29 15.81 -5.72
C SER A 746 59.02 14.74 -6.55
N LEU A 747 60.34 14.83 -6.66
CA LEU A 747 61.15 13.85 -7.43
C LEU A 747 60.91 12.40 -6.96
N GLU A 748 60.71 12.19 -5.66
CA GLU A 748 60.40 10.88 -5.08
C GLU A 748 59.03 10.34 -5.54
N THR A 749 58.01 11.20 -5.61
CA THR A 749 56.69 10.82 -6.12
C THR A 749 56.73 10.47 -7.61
N MET A 750 57.57 11.14 -8.40
CA MET A 750 57.73 10.88 -9.83
C MET A 750 58.43 9.55 -10.10
N ILE A 751 59.53 9.25 -9.40
CA ILE A 751 60.21 7.94 -9.50
C ILE A 751 59.24 6.82 -9.13
N ARG A 752 58.47 7.01 -8.05
CA ARG A 752 57.49 6.02 -7.63
C ARG A 752 56.35 5.86 -8.64
N ALA A 753 55.94 6.93 -9.32
CA ALA A 753 54.94 6.88 -10.38
C ALA A 753 55.44 6.09 -11.60
N GLU A 754 56.70 6.24 -11.99
CA GLU A 754 57.31 5.45 -13.08
C GLU A 754 57.39 3.96 -12.74
N ASP A 755 57.73 3.60 -11.50
CA ASP A 755 57.71 2.21 -11.02
C ASP A 755 56.30 1.60 -11.12
N LEU A 756 55.28 2.35 -10.71
CA LEU A 756 53.88 1.91 -10.76
C LEU A 756 53.37 1.79 -12.20
N GLU A 757 53.78 2.70 -13.09
CA GLU A 757 53.49 2.63 -14.53
C GLU A 757 54.06 1.33 -15.13
N PHE A 758 55.29 0.94 -14.78
CA PHE A 758 55.87 -0.35 -15.20
C PHE A 758 55.12 -1.57 -14.63
N GLN A 759 54.68 -1.52 -13.37
CA GLN A 759 53.91 -2.60 -12.76
C GLN A 759 52.54 -2.77 -13.43
N LEU A 760 51.88 -1.67 -13.80
CA LEU A 760 50.60 -1.70 -14.52
C LEU A 760 50.74 -2.35 -15.90
N PHE A 761 51.84 -2.08 -16.63
CA PHE A 761 52.11 -2.74 -17.91
C PHE A 761 52.23 -4.26 -17.81
N GLN A 762 52.65 -4.81 -16.67
CA GLN A 762 52.73 -6.26 -16.46
C GLN A 762 51.36 -6.92 -16.23
N LEU A 763 50.30 -6.13 -15.99
CA LEU A 763 48.96 -6.62 -15.68
C LEU A 763 48.03 -6.73 -16.89
N PHE A 764 48.44 -6.35 -18.09
CA PHE A 764 47.57 -6.42 -19.28
C PHE A 764 47.12 -7.84 -19.63
N ASP A 765 48.04 -8.82 -19.61
CA ASP A 765 47.79 -10.18 -20.10
C ASP A 765 47.27 -11.16 -19.03
N ARG A 766 46.50 -10.68 -18.03
CA ARG A 766 46.02 -11.56 -16.96
C ARG A 766 44.85 -12.46 -17.43
N PRO A 767 44.95 -13.79 -17.24
CA PRO A 767 43.87 -14.72 -17.62
C PRO A 767 42.68 -14.65 -16.66
N VAL A 768 41.51 -15.08 -17.13
CA VAL A 768 40.33 -15.32 -16.27
C VAL A 768 40.39 -16.75 -15.71
N HIS A 769 39.78 -17.00 -14.55
CA HIS A 769 39.84 -18.29 -13.85
C HIS A 769 39.25 -19.47 -14.67
N ASP A 770 39.83 -20.66 -14.54
CA ASP A 770 39.47 -21.87 -15.33
C ASP A 770 38.02 -22.34 -15.12
N GLU A 771 37.45 -22.13 -13.92
CA GLU A 771 36.05 -22.46 -13.65
C GLU A 771 35.08 -21.56 -14.41
N THR A 772 35.41 -20.28 -14.61
CA THR A 772 34.60 -19.33 -15.39
C THR A 772 34.70 -19.61 -16.90
N LEU A 773 35.88 -20.05 -17.36
CA LEU A 773 36.11 -20.56 -18.71
C LEU A 773 35.20 -21.74 -19.10
N SER A 774 34.77 -22.55 -18.12
CA SER A 774 33.88 -23.70 -18.34
C SER A 774 32.40 -23.34 -18.44
N ARG A 775 31.97 -22.17 -17.91
CA ARG A 775 30.56 -21.77 -17.81
C ARG A 775 30.07 -21.01 -19.05
N ASP A 776 30.77 -19.94 -19.45
CA ASP A 776 30.36 -19.09 -20.57
C ASP A 776 31.56 -18.35 -21.20
N ARG A 777 31.77 -18.54 -22.51
CA ARG A 777 32.88 -17.89 -23.25
C ARG A 777 32.68 -16.38 -23.43
N SER A 778 31.45 -15.89 -23.49
CA SER A 778 31.15 -14.46 -23.57
C SER A 778 31.56 -13.74 -22.30
N LEU A 779 31.29 -14.32 -21.13
CA LEU A 779 31.59 -13.74 -19.83
C LEU A 779 33.11 -13.57 -19.60
N VAL A 780 33.93 -14.46 -20.16
CA VAL A 780 35.40 -14.35 -20.13
C VAL A 780 35.88 -13.10 -20.87
N LEU A 781 35.33 -12.82 -22.05
CA LEU A 781 35.68 -11.62 -22.82
C LEU A 781 35.25 -10.34 -22.09
N GLU A 782 34.05 -10.34 -21.50
CA GLU A 782 33.55 -9.19 -20.75
C GLU A 782 34.39 -8.91 -19.50
N LEU A 783 34.76 -9.93 -18.72
CA LEU A 783 35.63 -9.78 -17.54
C LEU A 783 37.05 -9.34 -17.91
N HIS A 784 37.57 -9.80 -19.04
CA HIS A 784 38.85 -9.29 -19.54
C HIS A 784 38.73 -7.80 -19.91
N GLY A 785 37.63 -7.41 -20.58
CA GLY A 785 37.32 -6.01 -20.86
C GLY A 785 37.18 -5.14 -19.61
N THR A 786 36.54 -5.64 -18.53
CA THR A 786 36.48 -4.90 -17.26
C THR A 786 37.87 -4.71 -16.67
N HIS A 787 38.69 -5.77 -16.63
CA HIS A 787 40.05 -5.70 -16.11
C HIS A 787 40.92 -4.69 -16.86
N LEU A 788 40.91 -4.72 -18.20
CA LEU A 788 41.63 -3.76 -19.02
C LEU A 788 41.18 -2.32 -18.77
N ALA A 789 39.86 -2.08 -18.66
CA ALA A 789 39.33 -0.75 -18.35
C ALA A 789 39.83 -0.24 -16.99
N PHE A 790 39.94 -1.10 -15.98
CA PHE A 790 40.52 -0.76 -14.68
C PHE A 790 42.02 -0.45 -14.73
N VAL A 791 42.80 -1.22 -15.48
CA VAL A 791 44.25 -0.99 -15.65
C VAL A 791 44.51 0.34 -16.38
N HIS A 792 43.82 0.60 -17.49
CA HIS A 792 43.96 1.88 -18.21
C HIS A 792 43.44 3.07 -17.39
N SER A 793 42.41 2.87 -16.57
CA SER A 793 41.95 3.92 -15.66
C SER A 793 42.96 4.20 -14.54
N ALA A 794 43.69 3.18 -14.06
CA ALA A 794 44.78 3.39 -13.12
C ALA A 794 45.92 4.22 -13.74
N LEU A 795 46.28 3.94 -15.00
CA LEU A 795 47.25 4.74 -15.77
C LEU A 795 46.76 6.18 -15.95
N LEU A 796 45.49 6.37 -16.34
CA LEU A 796 44.89 7.69 -16.50
C LEU A 796 44.98 8.52 -15.21
N HIS A 797 44.68 7.91 -14.06
CA HIS A 797 44.81 8.56 -12.75
C HIS A 797 46.27 8.86 -12.40
N LEU A 798 47.19 7.96 -12.71
CA LEU A 798 48.62 8.17 -12.49
C LEU A 798 49.14 9.34 -13.33
N HIS A 799 48.80 9.42 -14.62
CA HIS A 799 49.22 10.52 -15.50
C HIS A 799 48.57 11.85 -15.13
N ARG A 800 47.26 11.88 -14.82
CA ARG A 800 46.53 13.12 -14.53
C ARG A 800 46.71 13.63 -13.10
N ARG A 801 46.72 12.75 -12.09
CA ARG A 801 46.74 13.15 -10.68
C ARG A 801 48.11 13.09 -10.03
N VAL A 802 48.99 12.19 -10.47
CA VAL A 802 50.32 12.03 -9.88
C VAL A 802 51.38 12.74 -10.71
N GLN A 803 51.44 12.46 -12.01
CA GLN A 803 52.39 13.10 -12.93
C GLN A 803 51.90 14.45 -13.48
N LEU A 804 50.68 14.88 -13.13
CA LEU A 804 50.09 16.19 -13.44
C LEU A 804 50.10 16.55 -14.94
N HIS A 805 49.95 15.57 -15.83
CA HIS A 805 49.87 15.79 -17.27
C HIS A 805 48.58 16.55 -17.63
N SER A 806 48.59 17.40 -18.66
CA SER A 806 47.38 18.10 -19.15
C SER A 806 46.44 17.14 -19.91
N LYS A 807 45.16 17.55 -20.10
CA LYS A 807 44.18 16.76 -20.89
C LYS A 807 44.64 16.52 -22.33
N ASP A 808 45.32 17.50 -22.93
CA ASP A 808 45.81 17.42 -24.32
C ASP A 808 46.98 16.45 -24.52
N ASN A 809 47.61 15.99 -23.42
CA ASN A 809 48.78 15.13 -23.51
C ASN A 809 48.44 13.81 -24.22
N ALA A 810 49.35 13.37 -25.10
CA ALA A 810 49.17 12.17 -25.91
C ALA A 810 48.97 10.91 -25.06
N LYS A 811 49.63 10.80 -23.89
CA LYS A 811 49.45 9.67 -22.97
C LYS A 811 48.02 9.62 -22.40
N VAL A 812 47.48 10.75 -21.96
CA VAL A 812 46.13 10.87 -21.38
C VAL A 812 45.08 10.53 -22.42
N ARG A 813 45.21 11.05 -23.64
CA ARG A 813 44.29 10.71 -24.76
C ARG A 813 44.37 9.25 -25.15
N ALA A 814 45.56 8.64 -25.13
CA ALA A 814 45.73 7.22 -25.38
C ALA A 814 45.03 6.37 -24.29
N ASP A 815 45.18 6.74 -23.01
CA ASP A 815 44.51 6.02 -21.92
C ASP A 815 42.98 6.12 -22.02
N VAL A 816 42.44 7.30 -22.33
CA VAL A 816 41.00 7.49 -22.57
C VAL A 816 40.52 6.60 -23.72
N HIS A 817 41.23 6.61 -24.85
CA HIS A 817 40.89 5.79 -26.01
C HIS A 817 40.92 4.29 -25.67
N ASN A 818 41.96 3.84 -24.98
CA ASN A 818 42.11 2.44 -24.57
C ASN A 818 41.02 2.01 -23.56
N ILE A 819 40.56 2.91 -22.68
CA ILE A 819 39.39 2.64 -21.83
C ILE A 819 38.15 2.43 -22.71
N LEU A 820 37.88 3.32 -23.67
CA LEU A 820 36.73 3.20 -24.56
C LEU A 820 36.80 1.93 -25.44
N GLU A 821 37.99 1.53 -25.89
CA GLU A 821 38.22 0.28 -26.61
C GLU A 821 37.94 -0.94 -25.71
N ALA A 822 38.46 -0.95 -24.47
CA ALA A 822 38.16 -2.02 -23.51
C ALA A 822 36.66 -2.12 -23.20
N LEU A 823 35.96 -0.98 -23.15
CA LEU A 823 34.51 -0.94 -22.98
C LEU A 823 33.77 -1.55 -24.18
N SER A 824 34.29 -1.42 -25.40
CA SER A 824 33.68 -2.03 -26.59
C SER A 824 33.62 -3.56 -26.54
N MET A 825 34.50 -4.19 -25.73
CA MET A 825 34.51 -5.64 -25.49
C MET A 825 33.36 -6.12 -24.60
N ILE A 826 32.68 -5.21 -23.89
CA ILE A 826 31.56 -5.52 -22.98
C ILE A 826 30.25 -5.16 -23.68
N GLU A 827 29.27 -6.07 -23.69
CA GLU A 827 28.00 -5.81 -24.36
C GLU A 827 27.24 -4.63 -23.70
N PRO A 828 26.61 -3.72 -24.47
CA PRO A 828 25.93 -2.53 -23.93
C PRO A 828 24.77 -2.81 -22.96
N HIS A 829 24.22 -4.02 -22.96
CA HIS A 829 23.11 -4.46 -22.10
C HIS A 829 23.52 -5.54 -21.08
N SER A 830 24.80 -5.93 -21.05
CA SER A 830 25.31 -6.88 -20.05
C SER A 830 25.26 -6.29 -18.64
N LEU A 831 25.12 -7.17 -17.64
CA LEU A 831 25.19 -6.81 -16.22
C LEU A 831 26.62 -6.41 -15.79
N MET A 832 27.65 -6.78 -16.56
CA MET A 832 29.04 -6.39 -16.29
C MET A 832 29.27 -4.88 -16.34
N ASN A 833 28.35 -4.15 -17.00
CA ASN A 833 28.33 -2.69 -17.00
C ASN A 833 28.30 -2.07 -15.60
N ILE A 834 27.89 -2.82 -14.57
CA ILE A 834 27.86 -2.31 -13.20
C ILE A 834 29.28 -2.11 -12.64
N LEU A 835 30.23 -2.99 -12.98
CA LEU A 835 31.59 -2.95 -12.44
C LEU A 835 32.43 -1.79 -12.98
N ILE A 836 32.04 -1.22 -14.12
CA ILE A 836 32.82 -0.24 -14.89
C ILE A 836 32.42 1.22 -14.65
N LEU A 837 31.68 1.50 -13.57
CA LEU A 837 31.27 2.87 -13.21
C LEU A 837 32.47 3.82 -13.05
N TRP A 838 33.49 3.39 -12.29
CA TRP A 838 34.68 4.21 -12.05
C TRP A 838 35.53 4.44 -13.32
N PRO A 839 35.83 3.43 -14.16
CA PRO A 839 36.49 3.64 -15.44
C PRO A 839 35.77 4.60 -16.38
N ILE A 840 34.45 4.41 -16.56
CA ILE A 840 33.65 5.25 -17.48
C ILE A 840 33.57 6.69 -16.99
N PHE A 841 33.37 6.89 -15.69
CA PHE A 841 33.33 8.23 -15.12
C PHE A 841 34.69 8.93 -15.25
N SER A 842 35.79 8.20 -15.00
CA SER A 842 37.15 8.73 -15.12
C SER A 842 37.49 9.14 -16.56
N ALA A 843 37.16 8.28 -17.55
CA ALA A 843 37.32 8.62 -18.96
C ALA A 843 36.47 9.85 -19.33
N GLY A 844 35.20 9.89 -18.95
CA GLY A 844 34.30 10.99 -19.28
C GLY A 844 34.75 12.35 -18.76
N CYS A 845 35.41 12.42 -17.60
CA CYS A 845 35.96 13.67 -17.09
C CYS A 845 37.14 14.21 -17.92
N GLU A 846 37.86 13.34 -18.60
CA GLU A 846 39.08 13.71 -19.35
C GLU A 846 38.85 13.77 -20.88
N THR A 847 37.69 13.32 -21.38
CA THR A 847 37.29 13.41 -22.79
C THR A 847 36.70 14.78 -23.14
N ASP A 848 37.23 15.42 -24.19
CA ASP A 848 36.63 16.62 -24.79
C ASP A 848 35.88 16.35 -26.11
N ASP A 849 35.99 15.14 -26.66
CA ASP A 849 35.34 14.73 -27.90
C ASP A 849 33.84 14.44 -27.69
N ASP A 850 32.98 15.06 -28.50
CA ASP A 850 31.53 14.96 -28.36
C ASP A 850 30.99 13.55 -28.66
N GLU A 851 31.60 12.81 -29.60
CA GLU A 851 31.22 11.42 -29.93
C GLU A 851 31.53 10.45 -28.77
N GLU A 852 32.66 10.65 -28.10
CA GLU A 852 33.05 9.86 -26.93
C GLU A 852 32.11 10.15 -25.75
N ARG A 853 31.78 11.43 -25.53
CA ARG A 853 30.80 11.86 -24.51
C ARG A 853 29.42 11.27 -24.75
N GLU A 854 28.95 11.23 -26.00
CA GLU A 854 27.67 10.61 -26.35
C GLU A 854 27.70 9.11 -26.05
N THR A 855 28.76 8.41 -26.44
CA THR A 855 28.94 6.98 -26.17
C THR A 855 28.90 6.68 -24.67
N ILE A 856 29.59 7.50 -23.86
CA ILE A 856 29.59 7.41 -22.40
C ILE A 856 28.18 7.64 -21.82
N LEU A 857 27.47 8.67 -22.28
CA LEU A 857 26.12 8.98 -21.80
C LEU A 857 25.11 7.88 -22.13
N VAL A 858 25.16 7.32 -23.35
CA VAL A 858 24.30 6.21 -23.78
C VAL A 858 24.54 5.01 -22.87
N ARG A 859 25.81 4.68 -22.60
CA ARG A 859 26.18 3.54 -21.75
C ARG A 859 25.79 3.73 -20.29
N MET A 860 26.06 4.91 -19.70
CA MET A 860 25.56 5.25 -18.36
C MET A 860 24.02 5.28 -18.30
N GLY A 861 23.35 5.61 -19.41
CA GLY A 861 21.90 5.53 -19.56
C GLY A 861 21.38 4.09 -19.50
N ASN A 862 22.09 3.14 -20.12
CA ASN A 862 21.76 1.71 -20.00
C ASN A 862 21.96 1.20 -18.58
N MET A 863 23.03 1.62 -17.90
CA MET A 863 23.23 1.31 -16.47
C MET A 863 22.16 1.91 -15.57
N GLN A 864 21.66 3.12 -15.88
CA GLN A 864 20.54 3.71 -15.13
C GLN A 864 19.28 2.82 -15.19
N LYS A 865 18.99 2.21 -16.34
CA LYS A 865 17.82 1.32 -16.51
C LYS A 865 17.89 0.09 -15.61
N LEU A 866 19.08 -0.27 -15.13
CA LEU A 866 19.32 -1.38 -14.21
C LEU A 866 18.95 -1.07 -12.74
N GLY A 867 18.45 0.14 -12.44
CA GLY A 867 17.83 0.46 -11.14
C GLY A 867 18.83 0.80 -10.02
N MET A 868 20.04 1.22 -10.37
CA MET A 868 21.11 1.54 -9.42
C MET A 868 21.27 3.07 -9.29
N GLY A 869 21.13 3.57 -8.06
CA GLY A 869 21.07 5.02 -7.76
C GLY A 869 22.40 5.77 -7.91
N ASN A 870 23.54 5.08 -7.84
CA ASN A 870 24.85 5.71 -8.00
C ASN A 870 25.06 6.23 -9.42
N PHE A 871 24.62 5.47 -10.44
CA PHE A 871 24.79 5.84 -11.84
C PHE A 871 24.03 7.11 -12.21
N THR A 872 22.83 7.32 -11.64
CA THR A 872 22.07 8.55 -11.91
C THR A 872 22.80 9.78 -11.39
N ARG A 873 23.37 9.69 -10.19
CA ARG A 873 24.15 10.77 -9.58
C ARG A 873 25.46 11.00 -10.31
N ALA A 874 26.20 9.93 -10.62
CA ALA A 874 27.44 10.03 -11.38
C ALA A 874 27.20 10.72 -12.73
N ARG A 875 26.12 10.36 -13.44
CA ARG A 875 25.77 11.00 -14.72
C ARG A 875 25.41 12.49 -14.57
N GLU A 876 24.67 12.85 -13.52
CA GLU A 876 24.36 14.26 -13.23
C GLU A 876 25.61 15.08 -12.89
N VAL A 877 26.52 14.52 -12.11
CA VAL A 877 27.81 15.14 -11.77
C VAL A 877 28.68 15.31 -13.02
N LEU A 878 28.73 14.29 -13.87
CA LEU A 878 29.50 14.34 -15.11
C LEU A 878 29.01 15.44 -16.07
N ARG A 879 27.68 15.60 -16.21
CA ARG A 879 27.12 16.72 -17.00
C ARG A 879 27.49 18.08 -16.43
N LYS A 880 27.41 18.26 -15.10
CA LYS A 880 27.81 19.50 -14.45
C LYS A 880 29.29 19.79 -14.66
N TYR A 881 30.12 18.75 -14.64
CA TYR A 881 31.55 18.87 -14.92
C TYR A 881 31.79 19.35 -16.36
N TRP A 882 31.13 18.75 -17.36
CA TRP A 882 31.22 19.20 -18.76
C TRP A 882 30.69 20.62 -18.97
N GLU A 883 29.57 20.99 -18.35
CA GLU A 883 29.01 22.36 -18.41
C GLU A 883 29.97 23.40 -17.82
N SER A 884 30.82 23.03 -16.88
CA SER A 884 31.76 23.94 -16.24
C SER A 884 32.99 24.27 -17.09
N GLY A 885 33.33 23.45 -18.09
CA GLY A 885 34.53 23.60 -18.91
C GLY A 885 35.85 23.61 -18.12
N SER A 886 35.87 23.06 -16.89
CA SER A 886 37.04 23.12 -16.03
C SER A 886 38.17 22.20 -16.52
N GLN A 887 39.40 22.74 -16.53
CA GLN A 887 40.63 21.99 -16.83
C GLN A 887 41.23 21.30 -15.59
N LEU A 888 40.69 21.57 -14.41
CA LEU A 888 41.14 20.98 -13.16
C LEU A 888 40.87 19.47 -13.15
N PRO A 889 41.76 18.66 -12.52
CA PRO A 889 41.44 17.27 -12.18
C PRO A 889 40.10 17.19 -11.45
N TRP A 890 39.28 16.21 -11.85
CA TRP A 890 37.88 16.17 -11.41
C TRP A 890 37.71 16.03 -9.90
N ASP A 891 38.65 15.40 -9.18
CA ASP A 891 38.65 15.33 -7.72
C ASP A 891 38.82 16.70 -7.05
N ILE A 892 39.69 17.54 -7.57
CA ILE A 892 39.88 18.92 -7.09
C ILE A 892 38.62 19.75 -7.37
N TYR A 893 38.04 19.58 -8.56
CA TYR A 893 36.78 20.24 -8.91
C TYR A 893 35.63 19.83 -7.99
N LEU A 894 35.42 18.52 -7.77
CA LEU A 894 34.39 18.01 -6.86
C LEU A 894 34.63 18.45 -5.42
N ALA A 895 35.90 18.50 -4.99
CA ALA A 895 36.29 19.03 -3.68
C ALA A 895 35.90 20.51 -3.52
N LYS A 896 36.16 21.36 -4.52
CA LYS A 896 35.78 22.78 -4.51
C LYS A 896 34.25 22.96 -4.41
N LEU A 897 33.48 22.05 -5.00
CA LEU A 897 32.01 22.06 -4.90
C LEU A 897 31.45 21.39 -3.64
N GLY A 898 32.30 20.76 -2.81
CA GLY A 898 31.86 19.97 -1.66
C GLY A 898 31.02 18.74 -2.05
N LEU A 899 31.17 18.26 -3.29
CA LEU A 899 30.49 17.08 -3.79
C LEU A 899 31.38 15.86 -3.53
N GLU A 900 30.86 14.89 -2.79
CA GLU A 900 31.49 13.58 -2.64
C GLU A 900 30.68 12.57 -3.47
N LEU A 901 31.37 11.68 -4.16
CA LEU A 901 30.77 10.63 -4.98
C LEU A 901 31.56 9.34 -4.76
N VAL A 902 30.88 8.23 -4.49
CA VAL A 902 31.51 6.91 -4.43
C VAL A 902 31.16 6.20 -5.72
N LEU A 903 32.16 5.95 -6.56
CA LEU A 903 32.01 5.30 -7.85
C LEU A 903 32.14 3.78 -7.69
N PHE A 904 31.23 3.21 -6.89
CA PHE A 904 31.02 1.77 -6.70
C PHE A 904 29.76 1.31 -7.41
#